data_AF-A0A381YBL6-F1
#
_entry.id   AF-A0A381YBL6-F1
#
_cell.length_a   1.000
_cell.length_b   1.000
_cell.length_c   1.000
_cell.angle_alpha   90.00
_cell.angle_beta   90.00
_cell.angle_gamma   90.00
#
_symmetry.space_group_name_H-M   'P 1'
#
loop_
_entity.id
_entity.type
_entity.pdbx_description
1 polymer ?
#
loop_
_entity_poly.entity_id
_entity_poly.type
_entity_poly.pdbx_seq_one_letter_code
_entity_poly.pdbx_strand_id
1 'polypeptide(L)'
;MNQDKIVIKGAREHNLQNINLEIPKNKLVVITGVSGSGKSTLAFDTIYSEGQRKYVESLSAYARQFLQMMNKPDVDKIEGLSPAISIEQKTSQKNPRSTVGTVTEIYDYLRVLFARVGIPYSPKTGLPIKSQTISEICDLIINKNLNNKIYILSPIVRDRKGEYKKEIEELKKKGFQRIKIDKIVYDIDEVPKLKKNFKHNIDVLIDRLVIKKNIQQRLSESIEVALTLSDGLLYLENLDKKQITIFSSKFACPVSGFSIEEIEPRLFSFNAPQGACNECDGLGVEKFFDENKVIPDDSRSLIDGAIKPWETKVFGYQKNIFIETISKILKEFKINKKTPWRKIPNKIKNLILNGDENNEIKFLNKFEGIINFIDRKYSQTERWWIQYELEKYLSERDCEICKGFRLNEKSLAVKIDKNHISEITKKSIDETLEWFEKLSDKLNKNQKKIAEGIIKEIKDRLIFLNHVGLDYLSLSRASKTLSGGESQRIRLASQIGSGLTGVLYVLDEPSIGLHQKDNKQLIETLFKLRDLGNTVIVVEHDEDTIKNADHIIDIGVHAGIHGGNIIAEGKFENIIKNKKSLTAQYLTKKKNIDVPIKRRKYKKNYILQINKINANNLNNLNVTLPLSNFICITGVSGSGKSSLIIDTLYQRLDEFFNKSLNKDENHFNIKGIRNIDKVIDINQSPIGRTPRSNPATYTGSFTPIRDWFSNLNESSARGYKPGRFSFNVKGGRCESCEGDGVKKIEMHFLADVYVECDICKGKRYNRETLEVKYNNKSIADILDMTVAEGYEFFKKIPSIKQKLQTLMDVGLDYIKIGQSATTLSGGEAQRIKLSKELSKRSTGKTLYILDEPTTGLHFDDVKKLLTILHTFVDEGNTVIIIEHNLDIIKTADHIIDLGPVGGDKGGEIIFEGTPENIIKERKSFTGKYLKNYI
;
A
#
# COMPACT_ATOMS: atom_id res chain seq x y z
N MET A 1 23.98 30.70 23.25
CA MET A 1 24.55 29.46 23.83
C MET A 1 23.96 28.29 23.04
N ASN A 2 24.79 27.56 22.28
CA ASN A 2 24.34 26.33 21.63
C ASN A 2 23.95 25.34 22.71
N GLN A 3 22.65 25.08 22.88
CA GLN A 3 22.19 23.98 23.71
C GLN A 3 22.47 22.69 22.93
N ASP A 4 23.57 22.02 23.25
CA ASP A 4 24.00 20.72 22.70
C ASP A 4 23.10 19.54 23.15
N LYS A 5 22.02 19.84 23.87
CA LYS A 5 21.07 18.89 24.44
C LYS A 5 19.64 19.40 24.27
N ILE A 6 18.68 18.48 24.24
CA ILE A 6 17.25 18.74 24.39
C ILE A 6 16.93 18.51 25.87
N VAL A 7 16.39 19.53 26.55
CA VAL A 7 16.10 19.47 27.99
C VAL A 7 14.59 19.45 28.19
N ILE A 8 14.09 18.39 28.80
CA ILE A 8 12.68 18.17 29.11
C ILE A 8 12.51 18.30 30.62
N LYS A 9 11.56 19.14 31.06
CA LYS A 9 11.20 19.29 32.47
C LYS A 9 9.72 19.04 32.68
N GLY A 10 9.42 18.19 33.66
CA GLY A 10 8.08 17.88 34.13
C GLY A 10 7.14 17.36 33.05
N ALA A 11 7.56 16.35 32.28
CA ALA A 11 6.66 15.70 31.31
C ALA A 11 5.67 14.75 32.03
N ARG A 12 4.38 14.95 31.77
CA ARG A 12 3.24 14.28 32.42
C ARG A 12 2.19 13.75 31.44
N GLU A 13 2.46 13.84 30.13
CA GLU A 13 1.57 13.30 29.11
C GLU A 13 1.23 11.83 29.41
N HIS A 14 -0.04 11.48 29.27
CA HIS A 14 -0.60 10.16 29.60
C HIS A 14 -0.19 9.60 30.98
N ASN A 15 0.78 8.68 31.02
CA ASN A 15 1.22 7.98 32.23
C ASN A 15 2.62 8.41 32.71
N LEU A 16 3.23 9.43 32.09
CA LEU A 16 4.54 9.93 32.51
C LEU A 16 4.48 10.55 33.91
N GLN A 17 5.43 10.17 34.76
CA GLN A 17 5.43 10.53 36.19
C GLN A 17 6.24 11.81 36.47
N ASN A 18 5.86 12.91 35.81
CA ASN A 18 6.51 14.22 35.95
C ASN A 18 8.04 14.17 35.73
N ILE A 19 8.45 13.55 34.62
CA ILE A 19 9.86 13.21 34.38
C ILE A 19 10.68 14.41 33.88
N ASN A 20 11.95 14.42 34.26
CA ASN A 20 12.96 15.36 33.76
C ASN A 20 14.05 14.56 33.03
N LEU A 21 14.47 15.02 31.85
CA LEU A 21 15.38 14.29 30.98
C LEU A 21 16.26 15.23 30.16
N GLU A 22 17.50 14.81 29.91
CA GLU A 22 18.43 15.50 29.01
C GLU A 22 18.85 14.59 27.86
N ILE A 23 18.40 14.89 26.64
CA ILE A 23 18.72 14.09 25.46
C ILE A 23 19.87 14.75 24.68
N PRO A 24 20.99 14.06 24.40
CA PRO A 24 22.09 14.64 23.64
C PRO A 24 21.70 14.86 22.16
N LYS A 25 22.06 16.02 21.60
CA LYS A 25 21.86 16.31 20.18
C LYS A 25 22.91 15.62 19.31
N ASN A 26 22.58 15.42 18.04
CA ASN A 26 23.43 14.82 17.01
C ASN A 26 23.89 13.40 17.39
N LYS A 27 23.02 12.68 18.10
CA LYS A 27 23.23 11.31 18.59
C LYS A 27 22.08 10.41 18.17
N LEU A 28 22.37 9.12 18.07
CA LEU A 28 21.38 8.06 17.96
C LEU A 28 20.94 7.67 19.38
N VAL A 29 19.72 8.04 19.73
CA VAL A 29 19.13 7.84 21.05
C VAL A 29 18.07 6.75 20.95
N VAL A 30 18.17 5.73 21.79
CA VAL A 30 17.18 4.64 21.83
C VAL A 30 16.35 4.72 23.10
N ILE A 31 15.03 4.73 22.95
CA ILE A 31 14.07 4.62 24.05
C ILE A 31 13.57 3.18 24.09
N THR A 32 13.73 2.53 25.23
CA THR A 32 13.35 1.11 25.43
C THR A 32 12.61 0.91 26.75
N GLY A 33 12.08 -0.29 26.98
CA GLY A 33 11.25 -0.63 28.14
C GLY A 33 9.98 -1.41 27.78
N VAL A 34 9.20 -1.86 28.79
CA VAL A 34 8.04 -2.74 28.57
C VAL A 34 6.92 -2.10 27.72
N SER A 35 6.04 -2.90 27.13
CA SER A 35 4.86 -2.38 26.41
C SER A 35 3.99 -1.55 27.36
N GLY A 36 3.51 -0.38 26.93
CA GLY A 36 2.74 0.53 27.78
C GLY A 36 3.52 1.28 28.88
N SER A 37 4.86 1.23 28.89
CA SER A 37 5.69 1.95 29.87
C SER A 37 5.73 3.47 29.70
N GLY A 38 5.31 4.01 28.55
CA GLY A 38 5.38 5.45 28.24
C GLY A 38 6.43 5.83 27.18
N LYS A 39 7.01 4.86 26.45
CA LYS A 39 7.99 5.12 25.37
C LYS A 39 7.43 6.02 24.27
N SER A 40 6.32 5.61 23.66
CA SER A 40 5.68 6.36 22.58
C SER A 40 5.11 7.68 23.08
N THR A 41 4.63 7.71 24.32
CA THR A 41 4.19 8.95 24.99
C THR A 41 5.30 9.98 25.09
N LEU A 42 6.51 9.57 25.50
CA LEU A 42 7.65 10.47 25.54
C LEU A 42 8.11 10.86 24.13
N ALA A 43 8.29 9.87 23.24
CA ALA A 43 8.88 10.08 21.93
C ALA A 43 7.95 10.86 20.97
N PHE A 44 6.70 10.40 20.83
CA PHE A 44 5.74 10.90 19.85
C PHE A 44 4.81 11.96 20.45
N ASP A 45 4.10 11.62 21.52
CA ASP A 45 3.05 12.49 22.06
C ASP A 45 3.62 13.73 22.77
N THR A 46 4.87 13.65 23.26
CA THR A 46 5.56 14.77 23.92
C THR A 46 6.60 15.42 22.99
N ILE A 47 7.71 14.73 22.68
CA ILE A 47 8.87 15.34 22.00
C ILE A 47 8.56 15.71 20.54
N TYR A 48 8.09 14.75 19.74
CA TYR A 48 7.74 14.99 18.34
C TYR A 48 6.59 15.99 18.22
N SER A 49 5.52 15.80 19.00
CA SER A 49 4.35 16.70 18.99
C SER A 49 4.75 18.15 19.27
N GLU A 50 5.57 18.42 20.29
CA GLU A 50 6.08 19.77 20.56
C GLU A 50 7.01 20.30 19.47
N GLY A 51 7.91 19.45 18.94
CA GLY A 51 8.83 19.84 17.86
C GLY A 51 8.11 20.19 16.55
N GLN A 52 7.09 19.41 16.19
CA GLN A 52 6.25 19.68 15.02
C GLN A 52 5.39 20.92 15.24
N ARG A 53 4.70 21.03 16.40
CA ARG A 53 3.83 22.16 16.72
C ARG A 53 4.59 23.49 16.66
N LYS A 54 5.74 23.59 17.34
CA LYS A 54 6.56 24.81 17.35
C LYS A 54 7.01 25.23 15.94
N TYR A 55 7.33 24.26 15.08
CA TYR A 55 7.70 24.54 13.69
C TYR A 55 6.49 25.02 12.88
N VAL A 56 5.34 24.34 12.94
CA VAL A 56 4.16 24.71 12.16
C VAL A 56 3.54 26.04 12.63
N GLU A 57 3.60 26.35 13.94
CA GLU A 57 3.19 27.66 14.50
C GLU A 57 4.00 28.84 13.94
N SER A 58 5.18 28.58 13.38
CA SER A 58 6.04 29.59 12.75
C SER A 58 5.72 29.81 11.26
N LEU A 59 4.99 28.89 10.60
CA LEU A 59 4.72 28.97 9.16
C LEU A 59 3.76 30.10 8.78
N SER A 60 2.69 30.32 9.57
CA SER A 60 1.75 31.42 9.33
C SER A 60 0.94 31.78 10.58
N ALA A 61 0.44 33.01 10.63
CA ALA A 61 -0.51 33.44 11.67
C ALA A 61 -1.80 32.61 11.64
N TYR A 62 -2.25 32.20 10.45
CA TYR A 62 -3.40 31.32 10.26
C TYR A 62 -3.16 29.95 10.88
N ALA A 63 -2.07 29.27 10.56
CA ALA A 63 -1.73 27.96 11.14
C ALA A 63 -1.66 28.02 12.68
N ARG A 64 -1.12 29.13 13.24
CA ARG A 64 -1.07 29.35 14.69
C ARG A 64 -2.45 29.38 15.34
N GLN A 65 -3.45 30.00 14.72
CA GLN A 65 -4.82 30.02 15.25
C GLN A 65 -5.44 28.61 15.30
N PHE A 66 -5.21 27.80 14.28
CA PHE A 66 -5.70 26.42 14.24
C PHE A 66 -5.02 25.53 15.28
N LEU A 67 -3.69 25.64 15.43
CA LEU A 67 -2.93 24.84 16.39
C LEU A 67 -3.24 25.19 17.84
N GLN A 68 -3.75 26.39 18.14
CA GLN A 68 -4.22 26.74 19.48
C GLN A 68 -5.48 25.95 19.90
N MET A 69 -6.25 25.41 18.95
CA MET A 69 -7.38 24.54 19.24
C MET A 69 -6.96 23.10 19.58
N MET A 70 -5.69 22.74 19.33
CA MET A 70 -5.15 21.44 19.70
C MET A 70 -4.68 21.44 21.15
N ASN A 71 -4.86 20.32 21.83
CA ASN A 71 -4.29 20.12 23.15
C ASN A 71 -2.76 20.11 23.06
N LYS A 72 -2.12 20.98 23.84
CA LYS A 72 -0.65 20.95 24.00
C LYS A 72 -0.26 19.75 24.86
N PRO A 73 0.86 19.08 24.57
CA PRO A 73 1.41 18.07 25.46
C PRO A 73 1.61 18.62 26.87
N ASP A 74 1.28 17.82 27.89
CA ASP A 74 1.45 18.19 29.30
C ASP A 74 2.93 18.08 29.71
N VAL A 75 3.63 19.19 29.58
CA VAL A 75 5.04 19.36 29.94
C VAL A 75 5.30 20.77 30.45
N ASP A 76 6.08 20.92 31.52
CA ASP A 76 6.39 22.24 32.07
C ASP A 76 7.26 23.05 31.10
N LYS A 77 8.30 22.40 30.56
CA LYS A 77 9.24 23.07 29.66
C LYS A 77 10.00 22.08 28.79
N ILE A 78 10.13 22.38 27.50
CA ILE A 78 11.10 21.72 26.62
C ILE A 78 11.95 22.77 25.89
N GLU A 79 13.25 22.69 26.10
CA GLU A 79 14.27 23.54 25.46
C GLU A 79 15.17 22.74 24.52
N GLY A 80 15.79 23.43 23.57
CA GLY A 80 16.70 22.81 22.61
C GLY A 80 16.04 21.95 21.54
N LEU A 81 14.70 21.94 21.42
CA LEU A 81 14.00 21.20 20.35
C LEU A 81 14.37 21.69 18.95
N SER A 82 14.62 20.74 18.06
CA SER A 82 14.68 20.94 16.61
C SER A 82 13.29 20.69 15.98
N PRO A 83 13.04 21.18 14.75
CA PRO A 83 11.89 20.71 13.95
C PRO A 83 11.89 19.18 13.89
N ALA A 84 10.74 18.58 14.19
CA ALA A 84 10.64 17.14 14.36
C ALA A 84 9.89 16.47 13.21
N ILE A 85 10.36 15.30 12.79
CA ILE A 85 9.74 14.45 11.76
C ILE A 85 9.55 13.05 12.35
N SER A 86 8.30 12.56 12.37
CA SER A 86 8.01 11.19 12.77
C SER A 86 8.09 10.22 11.60
N ILE A 87 8.60 9.02 11.85
CA ILE A 87 8.62 7.89 10.92
C ILE A 87 7.93 6.70 11.63
N GLU A 88 6.61 6.77 11.64
CA GLU A 88 5.70 5.77 12.24
C GLU A 88 5.18 4.77 11.20
N GLN A 89 4.63 3.65 11.70
CA GLN A 89 3.95 2.64 10.89
C GLN A 89 2.52 2.99 10.49
N LYS A 90 2.00 4.15 10.92
CA LYS A 90 0.64 4.58 10.56
C LYS A 90 0.53 4.59 9.05
N THR A 91 -0.36 3.73 8.54
CA THR A 91 -0.52 3.52 7.10
C THR A 91 -0.73 4.86 6.42
N SER A 92 0.18 5.21 5.50
CA SER A 92 0.00 6.33 4.59
C SER A 92 -1.37 6.23 3.93
N GLN A 93 -2.03 7.38 3.70
CA GLN A 93 -3.33 7.43 3.04
C GLN A 93 -3.35 6.50 1.82
N LYS A 94 -4.35 5.62 1.76
CA LYS A 94 -4.50 4.59 0.71
C LYS A 94 -4.95 5.25 -0.60
N ASN A 95 -4.10 6.08 -1.19
CA ASN A 95 -4.35 6.67 -2.49
C ASN A 95 -3.96 5.65 -3.58
N PRO A 96 -4.91 5.18 -4.40
CA PRO A 96 -4.62 4.19 -5.45
C PRO A 96 -3.62 4.70 -6.51
N ARG A 97 -3.47 6.01 -6.65
CA ARG A 97 -2.50 6.64 -7.56
C ARG A 97 -1.07 6.65 -7.01
N SER A 98 -0.86 6.51 -5.70
CA SER A 98 0.48 6.56 -5.12
C SER A 98 1.23 5.24 -5.27
N THR A 99 2.48 5.28 -5.74
CA THR A 99 3.40 4.14 -5.88
C THR A 99 4.67 4.35 -5.06
N VAL A 100 5.50 3.31 -4.94
CA VAL A 100 6.85 3.43 -4.34
C VAL A 100 7.66 4.55 -5.01
N GLY A 101 7.62 4.63 -6.33
CA GLY A 101 8.32 5.68 -7.10
C GLY A 101 7.83 7.10 -6.82
N THR A 102 6.54 7.31 -6.56
CA THR A 102 6.03 8.64 -6.20
C THR A 102 6.32 9.01 -4.75
N VAL A 103 6.25 8.05 -3.82
CA VAL A 103 6.55 8.31 -2.40
C VAL A 103 8.04 8.62 -2.18
N THR A 104 8.91 8.00 -2.98
CA THR A 104 10.36 8.19 -2.93
C THR A 104 10.84 9.36 -3.80
N GLU A 105 9.95 10.02 -4.54
CA GLU A 105 10.22 11.05 -5.56
C GLU A 105 11.13 10.59 -6.71
N ILE A 106 11.57 9.32 -6.73
CA ILE A 106 12.38 8.74 -7.81
C ILE A 106 11.63 8.86 -9.14
N TYR A 107 10.30 8.68 -9.12
CA TYR A 107 9.49 8.85 -10.31
C TYR A 107 9.54 10.28 -10.84
N ASP A 108 9.57 11.29 -9.97
CA ASP A 108 9.63 12.70 -10.38
C ASP A 108 10.95 13.00 -11.10
N TYR A 109 12.08 12.50 -10.57
CA TYR A 109 13.38 12.58 -11.25
C TYR A 109 13.39 11.79 -12.56
N LEU A 110 12.76 10.62 -12.63
CA LEU A 110 12.60 9.87 -13.87
C LEU A 110 11.83 10.67 -14.92
N ARG A 111 10.75 11.37 -14.55
CA ARG A 111 10.02 12.23 -15.49
C ARG A 111 10.90 13.34 -16.05
N VAL A 112 11.72 13.97 -15.21
CA VAL A 112 12.68 15.00 -15.65
C VAL A 112 13.73 14.39 -16.57
N LEU A 113 14.28 13.22 -16.22
CA LEU A 113 15.27 12.52 -17.05
C LEU A 113 14.70 12.19 -18.44
N PHE A 114 13.54 11.55 -18.50
CA PHE A 114 12.88 11.19 -19.76
C PHE A 114 12.50 12.42 -20.59
N ALA A 115 12.13 13.53 -19.97
CA ALA A 115 11.87 14.78 -20.67
C ALA A 115 13.14 15.40 -21.28
N ARG A 116 14.29 15.29 -20.60
CA ARG A 116 15.52 15.96 -21.03
C ARG A 116 16.37 15.15 -22.00
N VAL A 117 16.44 13.83 -21.84
CA VAL A 117 17.33 12.97 -22.68
C VAL A 117 16.60 11.88 -23.44
N GLY A 118 15.29 11.71 -23.22
CA GLY A 118 14.47 10.71 -23.88
C GLY A 118 14.33 10.97 -25.38
N ILE A 119 14.36 9.89 -26.15
CA ILE A 119 14.16 9.93 -27.61
C ILE A 119 12.75 9.41 -27.90
N PRO A 120 11.87 10.19 -28.55
CA PRO A 120 10.56 9.71 -28.97
C PRO A 120 10.70 8.75 -30.16
N TYR A 121 9.95 7.66 -30.14
CA TYR A 121 9.87 6.69 -31.24
C TYR A 121 8.46 6.64 -31.80
N SER A 122 8.31 6.46 -33.11
CA SER A 122 6.99 6.27 -33.69
C SER A 122 6.44 4.88 -33.32
N PRO A 123 5.25 4.77 -32.73
CA PRO A 123 4.64 3.46 -32.43
C PRO A 123 4.40 2.60 -33.68
N LYS A 124 4.17 3.23 -34.84
CA LYS A 124 3.89 2.54 -36.11
C LYS A 124 5.14 2.06 -36.83
N THR A 125 6.21 2.87 -36.85
CA THR A 125 7.43 2.57 -37.63
C THR A 125 8.59 2.08 -36.78
N GLY A 126 8.57 2.29 -35.46
CA GLY A 126 9.66 1.96 -34.55
C GLY A 126 10.91 2.83 -34.73
N LEU A 127 10.88 3.85 -35.59
CA LEU A 127 12.00 4.75 -35.86
C LEU A 127 11.99 5.97 -34.91
N PRO A 128 13.18 6.52 -34.57
CA PRO A 128 13.29 7.70 -33.72
C PRO A 128 12.73 8.93 -34.44
N ILE A 129 11.93 9.71 -33.71
CA ILE A 129 11.38 10.98 -34.15
C ILE A 129 12.34 12.07 -33.66
N LYS A 130 12.72 12.99 -34.53
CA LYS A 130 13.56 14.14 -34.19
C LYS A 130 12.87 15.41 -34.66
N SER A 131 12.74 16.39 -33.78
CA SER A 131 12.51 17.78 -34.19
C SER A 131 13.80 18.30 -34.80
N GLN A 132 13.72 18.97 -35.93
CA GLN A 132 14.87 19.59 -36.59
C GLN A 132 14.61 21.07 -36.78
N THR A 133 15.56 21.89 -36.39
CA THR A 133 15.49 23.34 -36.65
C THR A 133 15.61 23.61 -38.14
N ILE A 134 15.10 24.75 -38.60
CA ILE A 134 15.20 25.16 -40.01
C ILE A 134 16.66 25.13 -40.48
N SER A 135 17.58 25.64 -39.65
CA SER A 135 19.02 25.63 -39.93
C SER A 135 19.59 24.21 -40.08
N GLU A 136 19.26 23.28 -39.19
CA GLU A 136 19.70 21.88 -39.31
C GLU A 136 19.14 21.19 -40.56
N ILE A 137 17.88 21.48 -40.92
CA ILE A 137 17.26 20.97 -42.14
C ILE A 137 18.02 21.53 -43.35
N CYS A 138 18.31 22.84 -43.39
CA CYS A 138 19.11 23.45 -44.45
C CYS A 138 20.48 22.77 -44.60
N ASP A 139 21.21 22.62 -43.50
CA ASP A 139 22.56 22.05 -43.50
C ASP A 139 22.55 20.59 -43.98
N LEU A 140 21.58 19.79 -43.55
CA LEU A 140 21.42 18.41 -44.01
C LEU A 140 21.10 18.32 -45.51
N ILE A 141 20.28 19.23 -46.02
CA ILE A 141 19.91 19.28 -47.44
C ILE A 141 21.13 19.65 -48.29
N ILE A 142 21.88 20.69 -47.88
CA ILE A 142 23.08 21.14 -48.57
C ILE A 142 24.13 20.02 -48.60
N ASN A 143 24.39 19.37 -47.47
CA ASN A 143 25.40 18.32 -47.35
C ASN A 143 25.08 17.06 -48.17
N LYS A 144 23.80 16.66 -48.26
CA LYS A 144 23.41 15.40 -48.93
C LYS A 144 23.05 15.55 -50.41
N ASN A 145 22.75 16.76 -50.87
CA ASN A 145 22.18 16.98 -52.22
C ASN A 145 22.98 17.98 -53.07
N LEU A 146 24.25 18.23 -52.78
CA LEU A 146 25.13 19.07 -53.62
C LEU A 146 24.99 18.72 -55.12
N ASN A 147 24.70 19.76 -55.93
CA ASN A 147 24.46 19.73 -57.37
C ASN A 147 23.17 18.99 -57.83
N ASN A 148 22.36 18.45 -56.93
CA ASN A 148 21.09 17.81 -57.31
C ASN A 148 19.96 18.83 -57.47
N LYS A 149 18.98 18.48 -58.30
CA LYS A 149 17.71 19.21 -58.43
C LYS A 149 16.71 18.68 -57.42
N ILE A 150 16.14 19.57 -56.60
CA ILE A 150 15.17 19.21 -55.56
C ILE A 150 13.85 19.97 -55.70
N TYR A 151 12.77 19.33 -55.26
CA TYR A 151 11.50 19.99 -54.95
C TYR A 151 11.33 20.09 -53.44
N ILE A 152 10.93 21.28 -52.99
CA ILE A 152 10.47 21.55 -51.63
C ILE A 152 8.95 21.48 -51.67
N LEU A 153 8.41 20.47 -51.00
CA LEU A 153 7.00 20.13 -51.00
C LEU A 153 6.44 20.27 -49.59
N SER A 154 5.28 20.90 -49.47
CA SER A 154 4.52 20.98 -48.21
C SER A 154 3.32 20.03 -48.26
N PRO A 155 3.30 18.93 -47.49
CA PRO A 155 2.22 17.94 -47.55
C PRO A 155 0.97 18.42 -46.80
N ILE A 156 -0.08 18.80 -47.54
CA ILE A 156 -1.33 19.31 -46.96
C ILE A 156 -2.31 18.17 -46.68
N VAL A 157 -2.38 17.19 -47.58
CA VAL A 157 -3.28 16.03 -47.45
C VAL A 157 -2.48 14.75 -47.62
N ARG A 158 -2.63 13.81 -46.69
CA ARG A 158 -1.88 12.54 -46.66
C ARG A 158 -2.83 11.36 -46.49
N ASP A 159 -2.93 10.53 -47.52
CA ASP A 159 -3.68 9.26 -47.54
C ASP A 159 -5.14 9.36 -46.99
N ARG A 160 -5.81 10.48 -47.27
CA ARG A 160 -7.20 10.73 -46.82
C ARG A 160 -8.16 10.74 -48.00
N LYS A 161 -9.41 10.30 -47.77
CA LYS A 161 -10.48 10.31 -48.78
C LYS A 161 -11.17 11.68 -48.86
N GLY A 162 -11.38 12.22 -50.06
CA GLY A 162 -12.06 13.51 -50.24
C GLY A 162 -11.86 14.13 -51.61
N GLU A 163 -12.63 15.18 -51.92
CA GLU A 163 -12.48 15.94 -53.17
C GLU A 163 -11.56 17.17 -53.06
N TYR A 164 -11.30 17.64 -51.83
CA TYR A 164 -10.37 18.72 -51.46
C TYR A 164 -10.48 20.05 -52.24
N LYS A 165 -11.66 20.37 -52.81
CA LYS A 165 -11.88 21.60 -53.59
C LYS A 165 -11.64 22.88 -52.78
N LYS A 166 -12.08 22.90 -51.51
CA LYS A 166 -11.94 24.07 -50.64
C LYS A 166 -10.48 24.36 -50.32
N GLU A 167 -9.73 23.31 -50.01
CA GLU A 167 -8.32 23.38 -49.69
C GLU A 167 -7.50 23.86 -50.90
N ILE A 168 -7.81 23.38 -52.11
CA ILE A 168 -7.17 23.83 -53.35
C ILE A 168 -7.50 25.31 -53.64
N GLU A 169 -8.76 25.73 -53.45
CA GLU A 169 -9.15 27.15 -53.59
C GLU A 169 -8.44 28.07 -52.58
N GLU A 170 -8.28 27.63 -51.33
CA GLU A 170 -7.53 28.37 -50.31
C GLU A 170 -6.05 28.51 -50.67
N LEU A 171 -5.43 27.45 -51.19
CA LEU A 171 -4.04 27.49 -51.67
C LEU A 171 -3.89 28.44 -52.86
N LYS A 172 -4.87 28.45 -53.78
CA LYS A 172 -4.90 29.39 -54.91
C LYS A 172 -5.04 30.84 -54.43
N LYS A 173 -5.92 31.12 -53.45
CA LYS A 173 -6.05 32.45 -52.83
C LYS A 173 -4.76 32.92 -52.14
N LYS A 174 -3.97 32.00 -51.60
CA LYS A 174 -2.65 32.27 -51.00
C LYS A 174 -1.53 32.46 -52.04
N GLY A 175 -1.83 32.31 -53.34
CA GLY A 175 -0.89 32.60 -54.43
C GLY A 175 -0.01 31.42 -54.88
N PHE A 176 -0.28 30.19 -54.42
CA PHE A 176 0.46 29.02 -54.89
C PHE A 176 0.02 28.61 -56.30
N GLN A 177 0.98 28.39 -57.20
CA GLN A 177 0.71 28.08 -58.61
C GLN A 177 0.76 26.59 -58.93
N ARG A 178 1.49 25.78 -58.15
CA ARG A 178 1.74 24.37 -58.48
C ARG A 178 1.47 23.47 -57.29
N ILE A 179 0.77 22.38 -57.56
CA ILE A 179 0.48 21.34 -56.58
C ILE A 179 0.79 19.98 -57.17
N LYS A 180 1.17 19.03 -56.32
CA LYS A 180 1.43 17.65 -56.69
C LYS A 180 0.35 16.77 -56.08
N ILE A 181 -0.45 16.14 -56.93
CA ILE A 181 -1.51 15.23 -56.52
C ILE A 181 -1.18 13.82 -57.00
N ASP A 182 -1.19 12.85 -56.09
CA ASP A 182 -0.97 11.43 -56.40
C ASP A 182 0.25 11.17 -57.29
N LYS A 183 1.34 11.87 -56.97
CA LYS A 183 2.66 11.87 -57.62
C LYS A 183 2.79 12.68 -58.93
N ILE A 184 1.71 13.26 -59.44
CA ILE A 184 1.71 14.08 -60.67
C ILE A 184 1.64 15.56 -60.29
N VAL A 185 2.49 16.39 -60.89
CA VAL A 185 2.48 17.85 -60.68
C VAL A 185 1.49 18.48 -61.65
N TYR A 186 0.58 19.28 -61.13
CA TYR A 186 -0.40 20.06 -61.87
C TYR A 186 -0.15 21.55 -61.63
N ASP A 187 -0.47 22.36 -62.64
CA ASP A 187 -0.79 23.77 -62.39
C ASP A 187 -2.09 23.82 -61.60
N ILE A 188 -2.19 24.72 -60.61
CA ILE A 188 -3.33 24.75 -59.68
C ILE A 188 -4.66 25.04 -60.40
N ASP A 189 -4.59 25.66 -61.59
CA ASP A 189 -5.73 25.95 -62.44
C ASP A 189 -6.19 24.75 -63.28
N GLU A 190 -5.31 23.78 -63.51
CA GLU A 190 -5.54 22.61 -64.36
C GLU A 190 -5.75 21.31 -63.55
N VAL A 191 -6.10 21.44 -62.27
CA VAL A 191 -6.24 20.31 -61.36
C VAL A 191 -7.49 19.48 -61.71
N PRO A 192 -7.36 18.16 -61.93
CA PRO A 192 -8.51 17.30 -62.20
C PRO A 192 -9.41 17.16 -60.96
N LYS A 193 -10.72 16.99 -61.18
CA LYS A 193 -11.68 16.73 -60.09
C LYS A 193 -11.34 15.40 -59.39
N LEU A 194 -10.96 15.49 -58.11
CA LEU A 194 -10.64 14.34 -57.27
C LEU A 194 -11.89 13.56 -56.87
N LYS A 195 -11.77 12.23 -56.74
CA LYS A 195 -12.90 11.35 -56.46
C LYS A 195 -13.08 11.18 -54.96
N LYS A 196 -14.25 11.56 -54.43
CA LYS A 196 -14.59 11.52 -52.99
C LYS A 196 -14.28 10.19 -52.27
N ASN A 197 -14.41 9.05 -52.96
CA ASN A 197 -14.25 7.72 -52.35
C ASN A 197 -12.81 7.18 -52.38
N PHE A 198 -11.90 7.87 -53.08
CA PHE A 198 -10.49 7.48 -53.20
C PHE A 198 -9.62 8.27 -52.24
N LYS A 199 -8.54 7.65 -51.77
CA LYS A 199 -7.53 8.33 -50.96
C LYS A 199 -6.61 9.11 -51.88
N HIS A 200 -6.30 10.35 -51.49
CA HIS A 200 -5.43 11.25 -52.25
C HIS A 200 -4.28 11.76 -51.38
N ASN A 201 -3.13 12.04 -52.01
CA ASN A 201 -2.03 12.80 -51.43
C ASN A 201 -1.90 14.14 -52.18
N ILE A 202 -1.87 15.25 -51.45
CA ILE A 202 -1.75 16.60 -52.01
C ILE A 202 -0.58 17.32 -51.34
N ASP A 203 0.46 17.57 -52.13
CA ASP A 203 1.66 18.28 -51.72
C ASP A 203 1.78 19.60 -52.49
N VAL A 204 1.94 20.73 -51.81
CA VAL A 204 2.15 22.03 -52.48
C VAL A 204 3.61 22.18 -52.86
N LEU A 205 3.89 22.53 -54.12
CA LEU A 205 5.25 22.81 -54.58
C LEU A 205 5.63 24.23 -54.19
N ILE A 206 6.50 24.35 -53.18
CA ILE A 206 6.94 25.65 -52.63
C ILE A 206 8.07 26.24 -53.47
N ASP A 207 9.13 25.46 -53.72
CA ASP A 207 10.25 25.91 -54.54
C ASP A 207 10.91 24.73 -55.29
N ARG A 208 11.57 25.06 -56.41
CA ARG A 208 12.41 24.17 -57.20
C ARG A 208 13.83 24.72 -57.19
N LEU A 209 14.74 23.98 -56.56
CA LEU A 209 16.10 24.45 -56.32
C LEU A 209 17.15 23.50 -56.93
N VAL A 210 18.28 24.07 -57.31
CA VAL A 210 19.53 23.34 -57.56
C VAL A 210 20.46 23.64 -56.40
N ILE A 211 20.83 22.63 -55.62
CA ILE A 211 21.59 22.84 -54.40
C ILE A 211 23.04 23.20 -54.73
N LYS A 212 23.43 24.43 -54.39
CA LYS A 212 24.78 24.98 -54.47
C LYS A 212 25.23 25.46 -53.08
N LYS A 213 26.54 25.62 -52.84
CA LYS A 213 27.08 26.01 -51.52
C LYS A 213 26.56 27.35 -50.99
N ASN A 214 26.08 28.26 -51.84
CA ASN A 214 25.64 29.61 -51.48
C ASN A 214 24.11 29.80 -51.42
N ILE A 215 23.31 28.73 -51.47
CA ILE A 215 21.83 28.84 -51.60
C ILE A 215 21.08 28.90 -50.25
N GLN A 216 21.81 29.05 -49.14
CA GLN A 216 21.30 28.83 -47.78
C GLN A 216 20.12 29.73 -47.42
N GLN A 217 20.17 31.02 -47.75
CA GLN A 217 19.11 31.99 -47.43
C GLN A 217 17.78 31.68 -48.16
N ARG A 218 17.84 31.42 -49.47
CA ARG A 218 16.65 31.05 -50.24
C ARG A 218 16.06 29.70 -49.81
N LEU A 219 16.95 28.76 -49.45
CA LEU A 219 16.56 27.45 -48.95
C LEU A 219 15.84 27.58 -47.59
N SER A 220 16.32 28.40 -46.67
CA SER A 220 15.67 28.61 -45.37
C SER A 220 14.29 29.25 -45.51
N GLU A 221 14.14 30.28 -46.34
CA GLU A 221 12.84 30.92 -46.61
C GLU A 221 11.82 29.92 -47.17
N SER A 222 12.25 29.08 -48.12
CA SER A 222 11.40 28.06 -48.72
C SER A 222 10.99 26.97 -47.73
N ILE A 223 11.91 26.56 -46.85
CA ILE A 223 11.64 25.58 -45.79
C ILE A 223 10.68 26.16 -44.75
N GLU A 224 10.86 27.42 -44.37
CA GLU A 224 9.97 28.10 -43.43
C GLU A 224 8.54 28.13 -43.97
N VAL A 225 8.35 28.59 -45.21
CA VAL A 225 7.02 28.58 -45.86
C VAL A 225 6.42 27.18 -45.92
N ALA A 226 7.22 26.16 -46.27
CA ALA A 226 6.75 24.78 -46.35
C ALA A 226 6.30 24.22 -44.99
N LEU A 227 7.09 24.47 -43.94
CA LEU A 227 6.78 24.03 -42.59
C LEU A 227 5.55 24.76 -42.04
N THR A 228 5.41 26.07 -42.25
CA THR A 228 4.24 26.83 -41.79
C THR A 228 2.96 26.37 -42.48
N LEU A 229 3.03 26.01 -43.76
CA LEU A 229 1.85 25.63 -44.55
C LEU A 229 1.29 24.25 -44.17
N SER A 230 2.14 23.31 -43.72
CA SER A 230 1.75 21.94 -43.32
C SER A 230 1.85 21.66 -41.82
N ASP A 231 1.93 22.72 -41.01
CA ASP A 231 2.03 22.65 -39.54
C ASP A 231 3.24 21.83 -39.05
N GLY A 232 4.38 22.01 -39.71
CA GLY A 232 5.70 21.54 -39.29
C GLY A 232 6.23 20.32 -40.03
N LEU A 233 5.79 20.06 -41.27
CA LEU A 233 6.31 18.98 -42.13
C LEU A 233 6.91 19.52 -43.42
N LEU A 234 7.89 18.79 -43.96
CA LEU A 234 8.52 19.15 -45.23
C LEU A 234 8.86 17.86 -45.97
N TYR A 235 8.42 17.75 -47.21
CA TYR A 235 8.85 16.71 -48.14
C TYR A 235 9.90 17.29 -49.09
N LEU A 236 11.04 16.64 -49.17
CA LEU A 236 12.08 16.95 -50.13
C LEU A 236 12.17 15.83 -51.13
N GLU A 237 11.87 16.13 -52.39
CA GLU A 237 12.01 15.18 -53.48
C GLU A 237 13.27 15.50 -54.27
N ASN A 238 14.21 14.56 -54.28
CA ASN A 238 15.38 14.63 -55.16
C ASN A 238 14.98 14.09 -56.53
N LEU A 239 15.03 14.94 -57.55
CA LEU A 239 14.60 14.62 -58.91
C LEU A 239 15.57 13.68 -59.64
N ASP A 240 16.85 13.75 -59.30
CA ASP A 240 17.89 12.93 -59.93
C ASP A 240 17.87 11.49 -59.38
N LYS A 241 17.62 11.34 -58.07
CA LYS A 241 17.55 10.04 -57.38
C LYS A 241 16.13 9.47 -57.24
N LYS A 242 15.10 10.23 -57.63
CA LYS A 242 13.67 9.94 -57.39
C LYS A 242 13.37 9.51 -55.94
N GLN A 243 14.06 10.13 -54.98
CA GLN A 243 13.96 9.79 -53.57
C GLN A 243 13.27 10.92 -52.80
N ILE A 244 12.27 10.59 -51.99
CA ILE A 244 11.61 11.54 -51.08
C ILE A 244 12.22 11.38 -49.70
N THR A 245 12.69 12.49 -49.13
CA THR A 245 13.18 12.60 -47.76
C THR A 245 12.21 13.50 -47.00
N ILE A 246 11.85 13.13 -45.77
CA ILE A 246 10.88 13.88 -44.98
C ILE A 246 11.58 14.52 -43.79
N PHE A 247 11.26 15.78 -43.54
CA PHE A 247 11.74 16.57 -42.40
C PHE A 247 10.53 17.05 -41.59
N SER A 248 10.73 17.28 -40.30
CA SER A 248 9.71 17.88 -39.43
C SER A 248 10.35 18.84 -38.44
N SER A 249 9.72 20.00 -38.26
CA SER A 249 10.07 20.94 -37.20
C SER A 249 9.42 20.59 -35.85
N LYS A 250 8.44 19.69 -35.85
CA LYS A 250 7.80 19.13 -34.65
C LYS A 250 8.31 17.71 -34.41
N PHE A 251 8.06 17.14 -33.21
CA PHE A 251 8.28 15.70 -32.99
C PHE A 251 7.16 14.90 -33.69
N ALA A 252 7.16 14.85 -35.02
CA ALA A 252 6.17 14.13 -35.81
C ALA A 252 6.79 12.98 -36.62
N CYS A 253 6.09 11.85 -36.66
CA CYS A 253 6.39 10.74 -37.56
C CYS A 253 5.91 11.07 -38.98
N PRO A 254 6.81 11.08 -39.97
CA PRO A 254 6.49 11.31 -41.37
C PRO A 254 5.42 10.36 -41.95
N VAL A 255 5.45 9.09 -41.54
CA VAL A 255 4.67 8.01 -42.14
C VAL A 255 3.31 7.83 -41.48
N SER A 256 3.22 7.98 -40.17
CA SER A 256 1.99 7.74 -39.42
C SER A 256 1.21 8.99 -39.08
N GLY A 257 1.83 10.19 -39.17
CA GLY A 257 1.24 11.42 -38.68
C GLY A 257 1.18 11.52 -37.15
N PHE A 258 1.75 10.55 -36.42
CA PHE A 258 1.86 10.60 -34.97
C PHE A 258 2.77 11.77 -34.57
N SER A 259 2.28 12.67 -33.72
CA SER A 259 3.06 13.82 -33.26
C SER A 259 3.02 13.96 -31.74
N ILE A 260 4.12 14.50 -31.21
CA ILE A 260 4.28 14.93 -29.83
C ILE A 260 4.55 16.44 -29.90
N GLU A 261 3.78 17.24 -29.16
CA GLU A 261 3.91 18.71 -29.18
C GLU A 261 5.20 19.15 -28.51
N GLU A 262 5.38 18.76 -27.24
CA GLU A 262 6.59 19.03 -26.46
C GLU A 262 6.84 17.91 -25.45
N ILE A 263 8.12 17.58 -25.22
CA ILE A 263 8.51 16.55 -24.25
C ILE A 263 8.80 17.21 -22.90
N GLU A 264 7.74 17.42 -22.13
CA GLU A 264 7.83 17.98 -20.78
C GLU A 264 7.68 16.89 -19.70
N PRO A 265 8.17 17.12 -18.46
CA PRO A 265 8.00 16.16 -17.37
C PRO A 265 6.54 15.75 -17.10
N ARG A 266 5.57 16.66 -17.30
CA ARG A 266 4.13 16.38 -17.13
C ARG A 266 3.60 15.32 -18.10
N LEU A 267 4.23 15.15 -19.27
CA LEU A 267 3.89 14.07 -20.21
C LEU A 267 4.12 12.70 -19.55
N PHE A 268 5.09 12.58 -18.65
CA PHE A 268 5.39 11.33 -17.97
C PHE A 268 4.64 11.18 -16.63
N SER A 269 3.64 12.01 -16.36
CA SER A 269 2.86 11.96 -15.13
C SER A 269 1.53 11.26 -15.35
N PHE A 270 1.33 10.10 -14.72
CA PHE A 270 0.00 9.46 -14.69
C PHE A 270 -1.00 10.19 -13.78
N ASN A 271 -0.57 11.19 -13.02
CA ASN A 271 -1.47 12.06 -12.25
C ASN A 271 -1.92 13.30 -13.05
N ALA A 272 -1.35 13.51 -14.25
CA ALA A 272 -1.70 14.63 -15.11
C ALA A 272 -2.41 14.12 -16.38
N PRO A 273 -3.50 14.76 -16.84
CA PRO A 273 -4.23 14.33 -18.03
C PRO A 273 -3.37 14.23 -19.30
N GLN A 274 -2.29 15.02 -19.39
CA GLN A 274 -1.37 15.02 -20.53
C GLN A 274 -0.61 13.70 -20.67
N GLY A 275 -0.31 13.03 -19.55
CA GLY A 275 0.46 11.78 -19.52
C GLY A 275 -0.35 10.54 -19.19
N ALA A 276 -1.44 10.70 -18.44
CA ALA A 276 -2.30 9.62 -18.01
C ALA A 276 -2.91 8.84 -19.18
N CYS A 277 -3.08 7.53 -18.98
CA CYS A 277 -3.91 6.71 -19.85
C CYS A 277 -5.37 7.19 -19.75
N ASN A 278 -5.99 7.48 -20.89
CA ASN A 278 -7.35 8.00 -20.96
C ASN A 278 -8.41 7.02 -20.44
N GLU A 279 -8.16 5.71 -20.53
CA GLU A 279 -9.14 4.68 -20.14
C GLU A 279 -9.26 4.52 -18.63
N CYS A 280 -8.11 4.42 -17.96
CA CYS A 280 -8.05 4.19 -16.52
C CYS A 280 -7.76 5.47 -15.72
N ASP A 281 -7.74 6.63 -16.37
CA ASP A 281 -7.37 7.93 -15.79
C ASP A 281 -6.09 7.86 -14.92
N GLY A 282 -5.09 7.18 -15.47
CA GLY A 282 -3.78 7.00 -14.83
C GLY A 282 -3.72 6.01 -13.66
N LEU A 283 -4.79 5.27 -13.36
CA LEU A 283 -4.79 4.24 -12.30
C LEU A 283 -3.96 3.02 -12.71
N GLY A 284 -3.97 2.68 -14.00
CA GLY A 284 -3.34 1.49 -14.57
C GLY A 284 -4.11 0.20 -14.34
N VAL A 285 -5.14 0.24 -13.51
CA VAL A 285 -6.01 -0.91 -13.23
C VAL A 285 -7.44 -0.56 -13.62
N GLU A 286 -8.16 -1.56 -14.10
CA GLU A 286 -9.60 -1.53 -14.31
C GLU A 286 -10.26 -2.38 -13.23
N LYS A 287 -11.36 -1.87 -12.68
CA LYS A 287 -12.22 -2.65 -11.79
C LYS A 287 -13.22 -3.40 -12.65
N PHE A 288 -13.37 -4.68 -12.39
CA PHE A 288 -14.37 -5.52 -13.05
C PHE A 288 -15.03 -6.43 -12.02
N PHE A 289 -16.25 -6.88 -12.30
CA PHE A 289 -16.93 -7.86 -11.46
C PHE A 289 -16.35 -9.24 -11.72
N ASP A 290 -15.78 -9.83 -10.67
CA ASP A 290 -15.11 -11.12 -10.75
C ASP A 290 -16.13 -12.26 -10.67
N GLU A 291 -16.17 -13.10 -11.71
CA GLU A 291 -17.06 -14.25 -11.77
C GLU A 291 -16.91 -15.16 -10.56
N ASN A 292 -15.68 -15.35 -10.06
CA ASN A 292 -15.40 -16.20 -8.91
C ASN A 292 -15.91 -15.58 -7.60
N LYS A 293 -16.01 -14.24 -7.51
CA LYS A 293 -16.61 -13.58 -6.33
C LYS A 293 -18.12 -13.57 -6.41
N VAL A 294 -18.68 -13.37 -7.60
CA VAL A 294 -20.13 -13.42 -7.85
C VAL A 294 -20.66 -14.84 -7.62
N ILE A 295 -19.88 -15.85 -8.00
CA ILE A 295 -20.18 -17.28 -7.87
C ILE A 295 -19.04 -17.96 -7.09
N PRO A 296 -18.99 -17.77 -5.76
CA PRO A 296 -17.90 -18.29 -4.93
C PRO A 296 -17.95 -19.81 -4.74
N ASP A 297 -19.09 -20.44 -5.00
CA ASP A 297 -19.27 -21.88 -4.89
C ASP A 297 -19.93 -22.40 -6.17
N ASP A 298 -19.09 -22.81 -7.12
CA ASP A 298 -19.50 -23.35 -8.42
C ASP A 298 -20.18 -24.73 -8.33
N SER A 299 -20.19 -25.32 -7.14
CA SER A 299 -20.85 -26.59 -6.87
C SER A 299 -22.36 -26.41 -6.66
N ARG A 300 -22.80 -25.21 -6.27
CA ARG A 300 -24.21 -24.88 -6.08
C ARG A 300 -24.94 -24.81 -7.41
N SER A 301 -26.20 -25.22 -7.39
CA SER A 301 -27.11 -24.89 -8.48
C SER A 301 -27.57 -23.43 -8.37
N LEU A 302 -28.17 -22.92 -9.43
CA LEU A 302 -28.74 -21.56 -9.42
C LEU A 302 -29.84 -21.39 -8.36
N ILE A 303 -30.58 -22.46 -8.05
CA ILE A 303 -31.64 -22.47 -7.03
C ILE A 303 -31.04 -22.49 -5.62
N ASP A 304 -29.95 -23.22 -5.43
CA ASP A 304 -29.27 -23.35 -4.13
C ASP A 304 -28.39 -22.13 -3.79
N GLY A 305 -28.51 -21.04 -4.55
CA GLY A 305 -27.82 -19.78 -4.30
C GLY A 305 -26.37 -19.74 -4.80
N ALA A 306 -26.12 -20.25 -6.01
CA ALA A 306 -24.81 -20.07 -6.67
C ALA A 306 -24.41 -18.60 -6.85
N ILE A 307 -25.37 -17.73 -7.20
CA ILE A 307 -25.13 -16.29 -7.42
C ILE A 307 -25.25 -15.56 -6.08
N LYS A 308 -24.11 -15.21 -5.49
CA LYS A 308 -24.03 -14.60 -4.16
C LYS A 308 -24.72 -13.23 -4.05
N PRO A 309 -24.61 -12.33 -5.05
CA PRO A 309 -25.29 -11.03 -4.98
C PRO A 309 -26.82 -11.10 -4.81
N TRP A 310 -27.47 -12.23 -5.15
CA TRP A 310 -28.92 -12.42 -4.97
C TRP A 310 -29.39 -12.57 -3.52
N GLU A 311 -28.49 -12.82 -2.59
CA GLU A 311 -28.80 -12.81 -1.14
C GLU A 311 -28.98 -11.37 -0.62
N THR A 312 -28.47 -10.38 -1.36
CA THR A 312 -28.54 -8.97 -0.98
C THR A 312 -29.84 -8.30 -1.44
N LYS A 313 -30.14 -7.14 -0.87
CA LYS A 313 -31.29 -6.31 -1.29
C LYS A 313 -31.05 -5.56 -2.62
N VAL A 314 -29.88 -5.70 -3.26
CA VAL A 314 -29.49 -4.93 -4.46
C VAL A 314 -30.41 -5.22 -5.66
N PHE A 315 -30.83 -6.48 -5.80
CA PHE A 315 -31.66 -6.93 -6.93
C PHE A 315 -33.15 -6.65 -6.74
N GLY A 316 -33.64 -6.51 -5.50
CA GLY A 316 -35.05 -6.22 -5.22
C GLY A 316 -36.03 -7.10 -6.04
N TYR A 317 -37.01 -6.47 -6.70
CA TYR A 317 -37.98 -7.15 -7.56
C TYR A 317 -37.37 -7.74 -8.85
N GLN A 318 -36.24 -7.19 -9.31
CA GLN A 318 -35.58 -7.61 -10.56
C GLN A 318 -35.06 -9.05 -10.43
N LYS A 319 -34.75 -9.51 -9.22
CA LYS A 319 -34.36 -10.90 -8.93
C LYS A 319 -35.31 -11.92 -9.56
N ASN A 320 -36.62 -11.74 -9.40
CA ASN A 320 -37.62 -12.69 -9.90
C ASN A 320 -37.63 -12.74 -11.44
N ILE A 321 -37.49 -11.58 -12.10
CA ILE A 321 -37.41 -11.47 -13.55
C ILE A 321 -36.17 -12.21 -14.11
N PHE A 322 -35.02 -12.06 -13.43
CA PHE A 322 -33.80 -12.77 -13.80
C PHE A 322 -33.96 -14.28 -13.63
N ILE A 323 -34.55 -14.74 -12.51
CA ILE A 323 -34.80 -16.17 -12.27
C ILE A 323 -35.72 -16.78 -13.33
N GLU A 324 -36.77 -16.07 -13.74
CA GLU A 324 -37.67 -16.51 -14.82
C GLU A 324 -36.94 -16.59 -16.17
N THR A 325 -36.14 -15.58 -16.49
CA THR A 325 -35.39 -15.53 -17.75
C THR A 325 -34.33 -16.62 -17.82
N ILE A 326 -33.55 -16.80 -16.76
CA ILE A 326 -32.56 -17.89 -16.64
C ILE A 326 -33.26 -19.25 -16.67
N SER A 327 -34.44 -19.39 -16.06
CA SER A 327 -35.22 -20.62 -16.17
C SER A 327 -35.63 -20.95 -17.61
N LYS A 328 -35.95 -19.94 -18.44
CA LYS A 328 -36.24 -20.13 -19.87
C LYS A 328 -34.98 -20.56 -20.63
N ILE A 329 -33.84 -19.90 -20.38
CA ILE A 329 -32.53 -20.26 -20.94
C ILE A 329 -32.24 -21.74 -20.66
N LEU A 330 -32.27 -22.15 -19.39
CA LEU A 330 -31.96 -23.53 -19.00
C LEU A 330 -32.92 -24.53 -19.66
N LYS A 331 -34.21 -24.18 -19.80
CA LYS A 331 -35.20 -25.05 -20.44
C LYS A 331 -34.93 -25.25 -21.93
N GLU A 332 -34.57 -24.18 -22.66
CA GLU A 332 -34.25 -24.25 -24.08
C GLU A 332 -33.01 -25.11 -24.33
N PHE A 333 -31.97 -24.95 -23.51
CA PHE A 333 -30.74 -25.75 -23.59
C PHE A 333 -30.84 -27.12 -22.88
N LYS A 334 -32.04 -27.53 -22.43
CA LYS A 334 -32.32 -28.81 -21.76
C LYS A 334 -31.45 -29.08 -20.53
N ILE A 335 -31.09 -28.05 -19.77
CA ILE A 335 -30.33 -28.15 -18.52
C ILE A 335 -31.28 -28.15 -17.32
N ASN A 336 -31.11 -29.11 -16.42
CA ASN A 336 -31.89 -29.15 -15.18
C ASN A 336 -31.50 -27.98 -14.26
N LYS A 337 -32.47 -27.30 -13.65
CA LYS A 337 -32.23 -26.18 -12.72
C LYS A 337 -31.40 -26.56 -11.48
N LYS A 338 -31.40 -27.85 -11.10
CA LYS A 338 -30.58 -28.39 -10.00
C LYS A 338 -29.14 -28.76 -10.42
N THR A 339 -28.77 -28.51 -11.68
CA THR A 339 -27.41 -28.78 -12.15
C THR A 339 -26.44 -27.83 -11.45
N PRO A 340 -25.34 -28.34 -10.83
CA PRO A 340 -24.25 -27.52 -10.31
C PRO A 340 -23.70 -26.56 -11.36
N TRP A 341 -23.39 -25.31 -10.97
CA TRP A 341 -22.88 -24.28 -11.87
C TRP A 341 -21.69 -24.77 -12.71
N ARG A 342 -20.73 -25.47 -12.10
CA ARG A 342 -19.54 -26.02 -12.77
C ARG A 342 -19.87 -26.92 -13.97
N LYS A 343 -20.97 -27.68 -13.89
CA LYS A 343 -21.41 -28.62 -14.94
C LYS A 343 -22.17 -27.94 -16.08
N ILE A 344 -22.53 -26.66 -15.94
CA ILE A 344 -23.17 -25.88 -17.00
C ILE A 344 -22.12 -25.55 -18.09
N PRO A 345 -22.42 -25.73 -19.38
CA PRO A 345 -21.53 -25.36 -20.47
C PRO A 345 -21.15 -23.87 -20.45
N ASN A 346 -19.89 -23.54 -20.78
CA ASN A 346 -19.38 -22.16 -20.71
C ASN A 346 -20.16 -21.17 -21.59
N LYS A 347 -20.66 -21.60 -22.76
CA LYS A 347 -21.52 -20.75 -23.61
C LYS A 347 -22.77 -20.26 -22.88
N ILE A 348 -23.37 -21.14 -22.06
CA ILE A 348 -24.58 -20.83 -21.30
C ILE A 348 -24.24 -20.03 -20.04
N LYS A 349 -23.11 -20.31 -19.39
CA LYS A 349 -22.60 -19.47 -18.29
C LYS A 349 -22.39 -18.03 -18.75
N ASN A 350 -21.72 -17.83 -19.88
CA ASN A 350 -21.49 -16.51 -20.46
C ASN A 350 -22.81 -15.80 -20.76
N LEU A 351 -23.78 -16.52 -21.33
CA LEU A 351 -25.10 -15.97 -21.63
C LEU A 351 -25.88 -15.57 -20.35
N ILE A 352 -25.70 -16.29 -19.24
CA ILE A 352 -26.31 -15.92 -17.95
C ILE A 352 -25.60 -14.71 -17.32
N LEU A 353 -24.27 -14.66 -17.41
CA LEU A 353 -23.44 -13.62 -16.77
C LEU A 353 -23.43 -12.31 -17.56
N ASN A 354 -23.18 -12.37 -18.86
CA ASN A 354 -22.95 -11.21 -19.73
C ASN A 354 -24.10 -10.97 -20.73
N GLY A 355 -25.13 -11.82 -20.71
CA GLY A 355 -26.27 -11.69 -21.62
C GLY A 355 -25.95 -12.15 -23.05
N ASP A 356 -26.81 -11.76 -23.99
CA ASP A 356 -26.63 -12.04 -25.42
C ASP A 356 -26.23 -10.75 -26.16
N GLU A 357 -24.92 -10.48 -26.22
CA GLU A 357 -24.38 -9.27 -26.83
C GLU A 357 -24.68 -9.15 -28.34
N ASN A 358 -24.86 -10.29 -29.02
CA ASN A 358 -25.11 -10.34 -30.47
C ASN A 358 -26.61 -10.33 -30.83
N ASN A 359 -27.52 -10.34 -29.83
CA ASN A 359 -28.97 -10.51 -30.02
C ASN A 359 -29.34 -11.69 -30.94
N GLU A 360 -28.59 -12.79 -30.86
CA GLU A 360 -28.85 -14.00 -31.66
C GLU A 360 -30.15 -14.70 -31.22
N ILE A 361 -30.57 -14.53 -29.95
CA ILE A 361 -31.68 -15.23 -29.32
C ILE A 361 -32.85 -14.27 -29.04
N LYS A 362 -33.88 -14.31 -29.89
CA LYS A 362 -35.03 -13.37 -29.88
C LYS A 362 -35.76 -13.25 -28.53
N PHE A 363 -35.86 -14.31 -27.71
CA PHE A 363 -36.56 -14.21 -26.41
C PHE A 363 -35.70 -13.60 -25.30
N LEU A 364 -34.41 -13.35 -25.56
CA LEU A 364 -33.46 -12.71 -24.65
C LEU A 364 -33.24 -11.22 -24.93
N ASN A 365 -34.00 -10.62 -25.85
CA ASN A 365 -33.87 -9.22 -26.32
C ASN A 365 -33.93 -8.10 -25.24
N LYS A 366 -33.92 -8.43 -23.94
CA LYS A 366 -33.83 -7.50 -22.80
C LYS A 366 -33.00 -8.02 -21.62
N PHE A 367 -32.35 -9.17 -21.77
CA PHE A 367 -31.55 -9.78 -20.71
C PHE A 367 -30.10 -9.32 -20.84
N GLU A 368 -29.73 -8.29 -20.08
CA GLU A 368 -28.38 -7.73 -20.10
C GLU A 368 -27.33 -8.65 -19.46
N GLY A 369 -27.73 -9.68 -18.71
CA GLY A 369 -26.83 -10.52 -17.92
C GLY A 369 -26.65 -10.01 -16.49
N ILE A 370 -26.21 -10.89 -15.59
CA ILE A 370 -26.04 -10.56 -14.16
C ILE A 370 -24.91 -9.56 -13.95
N ILE A 371 -23.76 -9.76 -14.60
CA ILE A 371 -22.56 -8.93 -14.46
C ILE A 371 -22.81 -7.53 -15.01
N ASN A 372 -23.34 -7.43 -16.23
CA ASN A 372 -23.67 -6.13 -16.82
C ASN A 372 -24.74 -5.39 -16.01
N PHE A 373 -25.73 -6.10 -15.44
CA PHE A 373 -26.71 -5.49 -14.56
C PHE A 373 -26.08 -4.90 -13.28
N ILE A 374 -25.22 -5.67 -12.59
CA ILE A 374 -24.56 -5.16 -11.38
C ILE A 374 -23.56 -4.05 -11.69
N ASP A 375 -22.89 -4.11 -12.83
CA ASP A 375 -21.97 -3.07 -13.29
C ASP A 375 -22.69 -1.76 -13.63
N ARG A 376 -23.78 -1.85 -14.38
CA ARG A 376 -24.66 -0.71 -14.64
C ARG A 376 -25.24 -0.13 -13.35
N LYS A 377 -25.71 -0.99 -12.43
CA LYS A 377 -26.21 -0.55 -11.12
C LYS A 377 -25.12 0.14 -10.32
N TYR A 378 -23.91 -0.41 -10.27
CA TYR A 378 -22.80 0.17 -9.55
C TYR A 378 -22.45 1.57 -10.07
N SER A 379 -22.38 1.71 -11.39
CA SER A 379 -22.03 2.97 -12.06
C SER A 379 -23.12 4.05 -11.99
N GLN A 380 -24.40 3.68 -12.01
CA GLN A 380 -25.53 4.64 -12.06
C GLN A 380 -26.12 4.97 -10.68
N THR A 381 -25.84 4.19 -9.65
CA THR A 381 -26.51 4.31 -8.35
C THR A 381 -25.79 5.31 -7.44
N GLU A 382 -26.50 6.35 -6.99
CA GLU A 382 -25.99 7.31 -5.98
C GLU A 382 -26.07 6.77 -4.52
N ARG A 383 -26.72 5.62 -4.35
CA ARG A 383 -26.97 5.00 -3.05
C ARG A 383 -25.72 4.28 -2.55
N TRP A 384 -25.00 4.92 -1.63
CA TRP A 384 -23.71 4.44 -1.08
C TRP A 384 -23.72 2.97 -0.62
N TRP A 385 -24.81 2.49 0.01
CA TRP A 385 -24.87 1.12 0.52
C TRP A 385 -24.98 0.07 -0.60
N ILE A 386 -25.55 0.44 -1.75
CA ILE A 386 -25.60 -0.45 -2.92
C ILE A 386 -24.20 -0.56 -3.52
N GLN A 387 -23.49 0.56 -3.66
CA GLN A 387 -22.10 0.57 -4.09
C GLN A 387 -21.25 -0.29 -3.15
N TYR A 388 -21.32 -0.04 -1.83
CA TYR A 388 -20.59 -0.81 -0.82
C TYR A 388 -20.88 -2.32 -0.85
N GLU A 389 -22.13 -2.73 -1.09
CA GLU A 389 -22.46 -4.15 -1.24
C GLU A 389 -21.89 -4.76 -2.52
N LEU A 390 -21.90 -4.01 -3.63
CA LEU A 390 -21.38 -4.48 -4.92
C LEU A 390 -19.84 -4.47 -4.99
N GLU A 391 -19.17 -3.54 -4.31
CA GLU A 391 -17.70 -3.46 -4.27
C GLU A 391 -17.04 -4.75 -3.78
N LYS A 392 -17.74 -5.54 -2.95
CA LYS A 392 -17.26 -6.84 -2.45
C LYS A 392 -17.00 -7.86 -3.57
N TYR A 393 -17.63 -7.68 -4.72
CA TYR A 393 -17.52 -8.57 -5.88
C TYR A 393 -16.59 -8.02 -6.97
N LEU A 394 -16.01 -6.84 -6.77
CA LEU A 394 -15.04 -6.28 -7.70
C LEU A 394 -13.66 -6.90 -7.47
N SER A 395 -12.96 -7.16 -8.58
CA SER A 395 -11.53 -7.41 -8.64
C SER A 395 -10.87 -6.35 -9.49
N GLU A 396 -9.56 -6.20 -9.33
CA GLU A 396 -8.73 -5.31 -10.13
C GLU A 396 -7.93 -6.16 -11.13
N ARG A 397 -7.85 -5.71 -12.38
CA ARG A 397 -6.94 -6.24 -13.39
C ARG A 397 -6.15 -5.11 -14.01
N ASP A 398 -5.03 -5.43 -14.64
CA ASP A 398 -4.29 -4.46 -15.45
C ASP A 398 -5.20 -3.91 -16.55
N CYS A 399 -5.17 -2.59 -16.73
CA CYS A 399 -5.91 -1.91 -17.79
C CYS A 399 -5.50 -2.47 -19.16
N GLU A 400 -6.46 -2.78 -20.02
CA GLU A 400 -6.18 -3.45 -21.30
C GLU A 400 -5.43 -2.53 -22.28
N ILE A 401 -5.71 -1.22 -22.21
CA ILE A 401 -5.12 -0.22 -23.11
C ILE A 401 -3.67 0.09 -22.73
N CYS A 402 -3.41 0.43 -21.47
CA CYS A 402 -2.05 0.76 -21.02
C CYS A 402 -1.27 -0.43 -20.44
N LYS A 403 -1.86 -1.62 -20.35
CA LYS A 403 -1.23 -2.84 -19.80
C LYS A 403 -0.61 -2.64 -18.42
N GLY A 404 -1.32 -1.90 -17.55
CA GLY A 404 -0.83 -1.55 -16.22
C GLY A 404 0.21 -0.42 -16.16
N PHE A 405 0.62 0.17 -17.29
CA PHE A 405 1.67 1.20 -17.32
C PHE A 405 1.21 2.61 -16.94
N ARG A 406 -0.10 2.82 -16.76
CA ARG A 406 -0.74 4.08 -16.32
C ARG A 406 -0.62 5.27 -17.28
N LEU A 407 0.25 5.20 -18.27
CA LEU A 407 0.52 6.28 -19.21
C LEU A 407 -0.13 6.05 -20.57
N ASN A 408 -0.34 7.14 -21.32
CA ASN A 408 -0.80 7.08 -22.70
C ASN A 408 0.32 6.68 -23.68
N GLU A 409 -0.08 6.32 -24.90
CA GLU A 409 0.84 5.87 -25.96
C GLU A 409 1.92 6.91 -26.30
N LYS A 410 1.58 8.21 -26.26
CA LYS A 410 2.54 9.31 -26.53
C LYS A 410 3.69 9.32 -25.53
N SER A 411 3.39 9.05 -24.28
CA SER A 411 4.37 9.04 -23.19
C SER A 411 5.24 7.79 -23.24
N LEU A 412 4.63 6.62 -23.53
CA LEU A 412 5.34 5.34 -23.67
C LEU A 412 6.21 5.26 -24.93
N ALA A 413 5.96 6.14 -25.91
CA ALA A 413 6.77 6.26 -27.11
C ALA A 413 8.17 6.85 -26.84
N VAL A 414 8.37 7.59 -25.73
CA VAL A 414 9.66 8.18 -25.38
C VAL A 414 10.51 7.18 -24.60
N LYS A 415 11.73 6.95 -25.09
CA LYS A 415 12.61 5.87 -24.60
C LYS A 415 14.03 6.36 -24.33
N ILE A 416 14.65 5.75 -23.32
CA ILE A 416 16.09 5.85 -23.03
C ILE A 416 16.63 4.42 -23.08
N ASP A 417 17.73 4.20 -23.81
CA ASP A 417 18.29 2.86 -24.04
C ASP A 417 17.20 1.85 -24.49
N LYS A 418 16.32 2.27 -25.40
CA LYS A 418 15.16 1.52 -25.93
C LYS A 418 14.07 1.13 -24.91
N ASN A 419 14.19 1.54 -23.65
CA ASN A 419 13.19 1.31 -22.62
C ASN A 419 12.37 2.58 -22.36
N HIS A 420 11.06 2.46 -22.21
CA HIS A 420 10.20 3.58 -21.79
C HIS A 420 10.15 3.67 -20.26
N ILE A 421 9.66 4.81 -19.74
CA ILE A 421 9.68 5.09 -18.30
C ILE A 421 9.02 3.97 -17.48
N SER A 422 7.85 3.48 -17.93
CA SER A 422 7.11 2.48 -17.16
C SER A 422 7.75 1.08 -17.16
N GLU A 423 8.57 0.73 -18.15
CA GLU A 423 9.36 -0.52 -18.16
C GLU A 423 10.42 -0.45 -17.04
N ILE A 424 11.11 0.68 -16.92
CA ILE A 424 12.10 0.91 -15.85
C ILE A 424 11.44 0.86 -14.47
N THR A 425 10.23 1.40 -14.32
CA THR A 425 9.53 1.36 -13.02
C THR A 425 8.95 0.00 -12.64
N LYS A 426 8.71 -0.89 -13.61
CA LYS A 426 8.20 -2.25 -13.33
C LYS A 426 9.28 -3.20 -12.84
N LYS A 427 10.55 -2.94 -13.19
CA LYS A 427 11.71 -3.67 -12.67
C LYS A 427 11.81 -3.53 -11.16
N SER A 428 12.48 -4.50 -10.52
CA SER A 428 12.87 -4.36 -9.11
C SER A 428 13.86 -3.21 -8.94
N ILE A 429 13.94 -2.64 -7.73
CA ILE A 429 14.88 -1.56 -7.42
C ILE A 429 16.32 -1.98 -7.70
N ASP A 430 16.67 -3.23 -7.41
CA ASP A 430 17.99 -3.81 -7.73
C ASP A 430 18.28 -3.78 -9.23
N GLU A 431 17.35 -4.28 -10.05
CA GLU A 431 17.48 -4.27 -11.52
C GLU A 431 17.47 -2.85 -12.11
N THR A 432 16.71 -1.93 -11.51
CA THR A 432 16.70 -0.52 -11.89
C THR A 432 18.05 0.13 -11.57
N LEU A 433 18.66 -0.18 -10.42
CA LEU A 433 19.98 0.32 -10.04
C LEU A 433 21.05 -0.17 -11.01
N GLU A 434 21.08 -1.47 -11.32
CA GLU A 434 22.00 -2.03 -12.33
C GLU A 434 21.85 -1.37 -13.70
N TRP A 435 20.61 -1.04 -14.09
CA TRP A 435 20.35 -0.33 -15.34
C TRP A 435 20.95 1.08 -15.32
N PHE A 436 20.82 1.82 -14.22
CA PHE A 436 21.41 3.15 -14.07
C PHE A 436 22.94 3.14 -14.03
N GLU A 437 23.56 2.08 -13.49
CA GLU A 437 25.02 1.92 -13.53
C GLU A 437 25.55 1.81 -14.96
N LYS A 438 24.85 1.08 -15.82
CA LYS A 438 25.22 0.87 -17.23
C LYS A 438 24.75 2.00 -18.16
N LEU A 439 23.78 2.81 -17.73
CA LEU A 439 23.16 3.84 -18.55
C LEU A 439 24.15 4.90 -19.04
N SER A 440 25.14 5.27 -18.21
CA SER A 440 26.06 6.37 -18.54
C SER A 440 26.91 6.12 -19.79
N ASP A 441 27.07 4.86 -20.21
CA ASP A 441 27.79 4.43 -21.40
C ASP A 441 26.91 4.42 -22.66
N LYS A 442 25.58 4.46 -22.49
CA LYS A 442 24.59 4.49 -23.57
C LYS A 442 24.21 5.91 -24.01
N LEU A 443 24.56 6.90 -23.20
CA LEU A 443 24.25 8.31 -23.46
C LEU A 443 25.36 8.98 -24.27
N ASN A 444 24.98 9.90 -25.17
CA ASN A 444 25.96 10.74 -25.85
C ASN A 444 26.55 11.80 -24.91
N LYS A 445 27.62 12.49 -25.31
CA LYS A 445 28.32 13.49 -24.47
C LYS A 445 27.40 14.59 -23.93
N ASN A 446 26.47 15.09 -24.74
CA ASN A 446 25.54 16.16 -24.34
C ASN A 446 24.46 15.64 -23.37
N GLN A 447 23.88 14.48 -23.67
CA GLN A 447 22.92 13.81 -22.79
C GLN A 447 23.54 13.49 -21.44
N LYS A 448 24.78 12.99 -21.42
CA LYS A 448 25.51 12.67 -20.19
C LYS A 448 25.67 13.92 -19.31
N LYS A 449 26.09 15.05 -19.89
CA LYS A 449 26.24 16.32 -19.16
C LYS A 449 24.92 16.84 -18.57
N ILE A 450 23.81 16.70 -19.31
CA ILE A 450 22.48 17.13 -18.84
C ILE A 450 21.94 16.19 -17.76
N ALA A 451 22.17 14.88 -17.90
CA ALA A 451 21.60 13.85 -17.03
C ALA A 451 22.42 13.56 -15.77
N GLU A 452 23.70 13.95 -15.70
CA GLU A 452 24.63 13.56 -14.63
C GLU A 452 24.08 13.80 -13.22
N GLY A 453 23.59 15.01 -12.94
CA GLY A 453 23.02 15.34 -11.62
C GLY A 453 21.74 14.55 -11.31
N ILE A 454 20.89 14.34 -12.32
CA ILE A 454 19.61 13.60 -12.15
C ILE A 454 19.89 12.10 -11.93
N ILE A 455 20.82 11.52 -12.69
CA ILE A 455 21.22 10.12 -12.55
C ILE A 455 21.83 9.88 -11.17
N LYS A 456 22.69 10.81 -10.69
CA LYS A 456 23.27 10.72 -9.35
C LYS A 456 22.16 10.65 -8.29
N GLU A 457 21.22 11.58 -8.33
CA GLU A 457 20.12 11.65 -7.36
C GLU A 457 19.23 10.40 -7.38
N ILE A 458 18.92 9.86 -8.57
CA ILE A 458 18.17 8.61 -8.69
C ILE A 458 18.97 7.43 -8.11
N LYS A 459 20.26 7.31 -8.46
CA LYS A 459 21.12 6.23 -7.96
C LYS A 459 21.24 6.25 -6.45
N ASP A 460 21.49 7.41 -5.86
CA ASP A 460 21.64 7.56 -4.41
C ASP A 460 20.35 7.09 -3.69
N ARG A 461 19.16 7.48 -4.20
CA ARG A 461 17.87 7.03 -3.66
C ARG A 461 17.60 5.53 -3.83
N LEU A 462 17.96 4.95 -4.97
CA LEU A 462 17.87 3.50 -5.19
C LEU A 462 18.80 2.72 -4.25
N ILE A 463 20.03 3.21 -4.06
CA ILE A 463 21.00 2.64 -3.10
C ILE A 463 20.45 2.69 -1.68
N PHE A 464 19.81 3.79 -1.27
CA PHE A 464 19.18 3.87 0.05
C PHE A 464 18.03 2.87 0.21
N LEU A 465 17.19 2.68 -0.81
CA LEU A 465 16.14 1.66 -0.78
C LEU A 465 16.72 0.24 -0.66
N ASN A 466 17.83 -0.05 -1.33
CA ASN A 466 18.55 -1.32 -1.17
C ASN A 466 19.11 -1.50 0.24
N HIS A 467 19.71 -0.46 0.83
CA HIS A 467 20.25 -0.53 2.20
C HIS A 467 19.19 -0.75 3.28
N VAL A 468 17.93 -0.37 3.02
CA VAL A 468 16.81 -0.68 3.93
C VAL A 468 16.10 -2.00 3.56
N GLY A 469 16.69 -2.85 2.72
CA GLY A 469 16.17 -4.16 2.38
C GLY A 469 14.87 -4.14 1.56
N LEU A 470 14.73 -3.16 0.66
CA LEU A 470 13.58 -3.02 -0.24
C LEU A 470 13.93 -3.27 -1.71
N ASP A 471 15.10 -3.85 -1.98
CA ASP A 471 15.66 -4.15 -3.29
C ASP A 471 14.72 -4.95 -4.21
N TYR A 472 13.88 -5.80 -3.61
CA TYR A 472 12.91 -6.64 -4.31
C TYR A 472 11.64 -5.91 -4.80
N LEU A 473 11.37 -4.70 -4.31
CA LEU A 473 10.18 -3.94 -4.71
C LEU A 473 10.38 -3.30 -6.08
N SER A 474 9.29 -3.12 -6.83
CA SER A 474 9.29 -2.27 -8.03
C SER A 474 8.84 -0.86 -7.71
N LEU A 475 9.34 0.13 -8.46
CA LEU A 475 8.92 1.53 -8.33
C LEU A 475 7.43 1.72 -8.70
N SER A 476 6.86 0.83 -9.52
CA SER A 476 5.44 0.83 -9.88
C SER A 476 4.53 0.21 -8.83
N ARG A 477 5.08 -0.49 -7.81
CA ARG A 477 4.25 -1.14 -6.79
C ARG A 477 3.37 -0.10 -6.09
N ALA A 478 2.08 -0.41 -5.99
CA ALA A 478 1.11 0.49 -5.37
C ALA A 478 1.39 0.64 -3.87
N SER A 479 1.38 1.88 -3.38
CA SER A 479 1.63 2.17 -1.95
C SER A 479 0.64 1.46 -1.01
N LYS A 480 -0.59 1.22 -1.48
CA LYS A 480 -1.64 0.53 -0.72
C LYS A 480 -1.35 -0.94 -0.39
N THR A 481 -0.42 -1.57 -1.12
CA THR A 481 -0.06 -3.01 -0.95
C THR A 481 1.23 -3.21 -0.18
N LEU A 482 1.80 -2.13 0.35
CA LEU A 482 2.97 -2.18 1.22
C LEU A 482 2.53 -2.55 2.64
N SER A 483 3.33 -3.38 3.31
CA SER A 483 3.26 -3.60 4.75
C SER A 483 3.61 -2.32 5.52
N GLY A 484 3.31 -2.31 6.83
CA GLY A 484 3.71 -1.22 7.73
C GLY A 484 5.22 -0.98 7.71
N GLY A 485 6.01 -2.05 7.87
CA GLY A 485 7.48 -2.00 7.82
C GLY A 485 8.03 -1.55 6.45
N GLU A 486 7.48 -2.05 5.33
CA GLU A 486 7.89 -1.57 3.99
C GLU A 486 7.62 -0.07 3.81
N SER A 487 6.43 0.39 4.19
CA SER A 487 6.07 1.82 4.10
C SER A 487 6.97 2.70 4.97
N GLN A 488 7.29 2.23 6.17
CA GLN A 488 8.17 2.91 7.11
C GLN A 488 9.60 3.03 6.54
N ARG A 489 10.14 1.94 6.01
CA ARG A 489 11.49 1.92 5.41
C ARG A 489 11.58 2.76 4.14
N ILE A 490 10.52 2.79 3.32
CA ILE A 490 10.43 3.72 2.17
C ILE A 490 10.49 5.18 2.66
N ARG A 491 9.75 5.50 3.72
CA ARG A 491 9.76 6.85 4.30
C ARG A 491 11.14 7.20 4.86
N LEU A 492 11.80 6.25 5.55
CA LEU A 492 13.18 6.43 6.02
C LEU A 492 14.15 6.72 4.89
N ALA A 493 14.10 5.93 3.81
CA ALA A 493 14.96 6.14 2.63
C ALA A 493 14.70 7.51 1.98
N SER A 494 13.43 7.92 1.86
CA SER A 494 13.04 9.25 1.36
C SER A 494 13.60 10.38 2.23
N GLN A 495 13.55 10.24 3.57
CA GLN A 495 14.10 11.25 4.47
C GLN A 495 15.62 11.39 4.35
N ILE A 496 16.35 10.29 4.15
CA ILE A 496 17.81 10.36 3.94
C ILE A 496 18.13 11.05 2.62
N GLY A 497 17.36 10.75 1.56
CA GLY A 497 17.49 11.41 0.26
C GLY A 497 17.20 12.92 0.28
N SER A 498 16.46 13.42 1.29
CA SER A 498 16.17 14.86 1.41
C SER A 498 17.38 15.71 1.82
N GLY A 499 18.43 15.10 2.38
CA GLY A 499 19.65 15.79 2.80
C GLY A 499 19.44 16.83 3.92
N LEU A 500 18.35 16.74 4.68
CA LEU A 500 18.06 17.67 5.78
C LEU A 500 19.07 17.53 6.93
N THR A 501 19.40 18.67 7.55
CA THR A 501 20.34 18.78 8.67
C THR A 501 19.70 19.55 9.83
N GLY A 502 20.07 19.26 11.07
CA GLY A 502 19.52 19.94 12.25
C GLY A 502 18.09 19.53 12.60
N VAL A 503 17.60 18.43 12.03
CA VAL A 503 16.25 17.87 12.25
C VAL A 503 16.28 16.86 13.41
N LEU A 504 15.15 16.75 14.11
CA LEU A 504 14.89 15.68 15.06
C LEU A 504 14.02 14.59 14.41
N TYR A 505 14.61 13.44 14.12
CA TYR A 505 13.87 12.28 13.63
C TYR A 505 13.41 11.42 14.79
N VAL A 506 12.12 11.07 14.82
CA VAL A 506 11.54 10.17 15.82
C VAL A 506 10.96 8.94 15.11
N LEU A 507 11.52 7.76 15.37
CA LEU A 507 11.22 6.51 14.67
C LEU A 507 10.57 5.49 15.62
N ASP A 508 9.57 4.77 15.11
CA ASP A 508 8.80 3.79 15.88
C ASP A 508 9.17 2.37 15.44
N GLU A 509 10.09 1.71 16.13
CA GLU A 509 10.51 0.32 15.87
C GLU A 509 10.83 0.01 14.39
N PRO A 510 11.83 0.68 13.79
CA PRO A 510 12.15 0.52 12.38
C PRO A 510 12.63 -0.91 12.00
N SER A 511 12.96 -1.76 12.98
CA SER A 511 13.33 -3.17 12.75
C SER A 511 12.14 -4.09 12.45
N ILE A 512 10.89 -3.61 12.58
CA ILE A 512 9.70 -4.44 12.35
C ILE A 512 9.64 -5.00 10.92
N GLY A 513 9.27 -6.29 10.82
CA GLY A 513 9.17 -7.03 9.56
C GLY A 513 10.47 -7.07 8.76
N LEU A 514 11.61 -6.85 9.44
CA LEU A 514 12.94 -6.94 8.88
C LEU A 514 13.62 -8.21 9.40
N HIS A 515 14.24 -8.95 8.50
CA HIS A 515 15.01 -10.13 8.89
C HIS A 515 16.34 -9.71 9.57
N GLN A 516 16.85 -10.49 10.52
CA GLN A 516 18.09 -10.15 11.27
C GLN A 516 19.29 -9.86 10.35
N LYS A 517 19.29 -10.47 9.15
CA LYS A 517 20.28 -10.21 8.09
C LYS A 517 20.38 -8.73 7.73
N ASP A 518 19.25 -8.06 7.61
CA ASP A 518 19.14 -6.71 7.05
C ASP A 518 19.14 -5.65 8.17
N ASN A 519 18.94 -6.07 9.43
CA ASN A 519 18.95 -5.19 10.60
C ASN A 519 20.27 -4.39 10.75
N LYS A 520 21.41 -5.02 10.43
CA LYS A 520 22.70 -4.31 10.44
C LYS A 520 22.72 -3.12 9.46
N GLN A 521 22.15 -3.30 8.26
CA GLN A 521 22.12 -2.24 7.24
C GLN A 521 21.16 -1.11 7.65
N LEU A 522 20.06 -1.44 8.33
CA LEU A 522 19.18 -0.46 8.94
C LEU A 522 19.94 0.40 9.96
N ILE A 523 20.68 -0.20 10.88
CA ILE A 523 21.47 0.53 11.89
C ILE A 523 22.50 1.46 11.23
N GLU A 524 23.22 0.98 10.20
CA GLU A 524 24.15 1.81 9.42
C GLU A 524 23.44 3.00 8.75
N THR A 525 22.20 2.79 8.31
CA THR A 525 21.36 3.82 7.70
C THR A 525 20.91 4.87 8.74
N LEU A 526 20.59 4.45 9.97
CA LEU A 526 20.31 5.37 11.09
C LEU A 526 21.54 6.20 11.49
N PHE A 527 22.73 5.59 11.47
CA PHE A 527 23.98 6.32 11.68
C PHE A 527 24.24 7.36 10.61
N LYS A 528 24.03 7.04 9.32
CA LYS A 528 24.12 8.04 8.24
C LYS A 528 23.17 9.21 8.48
N LEU A 529 21.92 8.94 8.87
CA LEU A 529 20.94 9.99 9.17
C LEU A 529 21.40 10.90 10.32
N ARG A 530 21.96 10.32 11.38
CA ARG A 530 22.59 11.05 12.50
C ARG A 530 23.79 11.88 12.03
N ASP A 531 24.69 11.28 11.26
CA ASP A 531 25.99 11.85 10.87
C ASP A 531 25.85 13.01 9.86
N LEU A 532 24.68 13.15 9.22
CA LEU A 532 24.28 14.36 8.50
C LEU A 532 24.07 15.59 9.42
N GLY A 533 24.21 15.44 10.74
CA GLY A 533 23.99 16.51 11.72
C GLY A 533 22.55 16.54 12.23
N ASN A 534 21.89 15.39 12.30
CA ASN A 534 20.55 15.24 12.84
C ASN A 534 20.57 14.50 14.18
N THR A 535 19.53 14.69 14.98
CA THR A 535 19.28 13.87 16.18
C THR A 535 18.26 12.81 15.83
N VAL A 536 18.54 11.55 16.17
CA VAL A 536 17.68 10.41 15.83
C VAL A 536 17.23 9.74 17.11
N ILE A 537 15.95 9.83 17.44
CA ILE A 537 15.32 9.12 18.56
C ILE A 537 14.58 7.92 18.00
N VAL A 538 14.88 6.73 18.50
CA VAL A 538 14.26 5.48 18.06
C VAL A 538 13.62 4.80 19.27
N VAL A 539 12.32 4.45 19.16
CA VAL A 539 11.68 3.53 20.10
C VAL A 539 12.00 2.12 19.62
N GLU A 540 12.71 1.31 20.42
CA GLU A 540 13.16 -0.02 19.98
C GLU A 540 13.25 -1.06 21.11
N HIS A 541 13.15 -2.31 20.68
CA HIS A 541 13.31 -3.52 21.50
C HIS A 541 14.38 -4.45 20.95
N ASP A 542 14.88 -4.23 19.73
CA ASP A 542 15.94 -5.02 19.13
C ASP A 542 17.27 -4.89 19.89
N GLU A 543 17.89 -6.05 20.16
CA GLU A 543 19.13 -6.15 20.93
C GLU A 543 20.30 -5.44 20.24
N ASP A 544 20.43 -5.58 18.92
CA ASP A 544 21.54 -4.99 18.16
C ASP A 544 21.41 -3.46 18.09
N THR A 545 20.20 -2.94 17.93
CA THR A 545 19.92 -1.50 17.89
C THR A 545 20.19 -0.85 19.25
N ILE A 546 19.75 -1.47 20.35
CA ILE A 546 20.01 -0.97 21.71
C ILE A 546 21.52 -0.95 22.00
N LYS A 547 22.26 -1.99 21.60
CA LYS A 547 23.73 -2.06 21.80
C LYS A 547 24.49 -0.98 21.05
N ASN A 548 24.04 -0.62 19.85
CA ASN A 548 24.72 0.33 18.96
C ASN A 548 24.30 1.80 19.22
N ALA A 549 23.36 2.05 20.12
CA ALA A 549 22.90 3.40 20.45
C ALA A 549 24.00 4.24 21.13
N ASP A 550 24.05 5.53 20.82
CA ASP A 550 24.94 6.47 21.49
C ASP A 550 24.46 6.78 22.92
N HIS A 551 23.14 6.79 23.11
CA HIS A 551 22.46 7.05 24.38
C HIS A 551 21.18 6.23 24.46
N ILE A 552 20.88 5.69 25.63
CA ILE A 552 19.73 4.82 25.86
C ILE A 552 18.92 5.39 27.02
N ILE A 553 17.60 5.36 26.89
CA ILE A 553 16.64 5.74 27.92
C ILE A 553 15.73 4.52 28.15
N ASP A 554 15.83 3.92 29.33
CA ASP A 554 15.00 2.78 29.73
C ASP A 554 13.83 3.29 30.59
N ILE A 555 12.61 3.12 30.12
CA ILE A 555 11.39 3.65 30.74
C ILE A 555 10.56 2.51 31.32
N GLY A 556 10.18 2.67 32.59
CA GLY A 556 9.18 1.86 33.30
C GLY A 556 9.52 0.37 33.42
N VAL A 557 9.50 -0.16 34.65
CA VAL A 557 9.53 -1.63 34.84
C VAL A 557 8.16 -2.26 34.56
N HIS A 558 7.09 -1.47 34.69
CA HIS A 558 5.70 -1.87 34.51
C HIS A 558 5.01 -0.99 33.47
N ALA A 559 3.84 -1.44 33.01
CA ALA A 559 2.99 -0.70 32.10
C ALA A 559 2.03 0.25 32.84
N GLY A 560 1.42 1.17 32.10
CA GLY A 560 0.31 2.00 32.60
C GLY A 560 0.72 2.92 33.75
N ILE A 561 -0.14 3.02 34.77
CA ILE A 561 0.05 3.92 35.93
C ILE A 561 1.32 3.58 36.72
N HIS A 562 1.77 2.31 36.68
CA HIS A 562 3.00 1.87 37.34
C HIS A 562 4.27 2.06 36.48
N GLY A 563 4.10 2.56 35.25
CA GLY A 563 5.18 2.90 34.31
C GLY A 563 5.63 4.35 34.44
N GLY A 564 6.00 4.96 33.31
CA GLY A 564 6.19 6.41 33.16
C GLY A 564 7.39 7.01 33.88
N ASN A 565 8.24 6.19 34.49
CA ASN A 565 9.46 6.60 35.18
C ASN A 565 10.70 6.22 34.38
N ILE A 566 11.76 7.04 34.43
CA ILE A 566 13.07 6.71 33.87
C ILE A 566 13.79 5.76 34.85
N ILE A 567 14.10 4.55 34.40
CA ILE A 567 14.75 3.51 35.23
C ILE A 567 16.26 3.59 35.11
N ALA A 568 16.75 3.80 33.88
CA ALA A 568 18.16 3.91 33.57
C ALA A 568 18.34 4.84 32.36
N GLU A 569 19.45 5.57 32.34
CA GLU A 569 19.82 6.45 31.25
C GLU A 569 21.34 6.45 31.05
N GLY A 570 21.79 6.53 29.80
CA GLY A 570 23.19 6.74 29.44
C GLY A 570 23.66 5.81 28.33
N LYS A 571 24.97 5.54 28.28
CA LYS A 571 25.55 4.56 27.35
C LYS A 571 25.14 3.14 27.71
N PHE A 572 25.28 2.21 26.76
CA PHE A 572 25.02 0.78 26.95
C PHE A 572 25.63 0.20 28.23
N GLU A 573 26.89 0.54 28.53
CA GLU A 573 27.59 0.11 29.75
C GLU A 573 26.90 0.56 31.06
N ASN A 574 26.23 1.70 31.05
CA ASN A 574 25.49 2.20 32.21
C ASN A 574 24.18 1.42 32.39
N ILE A 575 23.50 1.10 31.29
CA ILE A 575 22.23 0.36 31.31
C ILE A 575 22.45 -1.05 31.85
N ILE A 576 23.41 -1.80 31.33
CA ILE A 576 23.66 -3.19 31.75
C ILE A 576 24.07 -3.35 33.23
N LYS A 577 24.63 -2.30 33.84
CA LYS A 577 24.99 -2.26 35.26
C LYS A 577 23.77 -2.04 36.16
N ASN A 578 22.68 -1.50 35.63
CA ASN A 578 21.50 -1.18 36.41
C ASN A 578 20.65 -2.44 36.68
N LYS A 579 20.64 -2.91 37.94
CA LYS A 579 19.90 -4.11 38.35
C LYS A 579 18.37 -3.96 38.29
N LYS A 580 17.86 -2.72 38.35
CA LYS A 580 16.41 -2.44 38.29
C LYS A 580 15.86 -2.48 36.87
N SER A 581 16.71 -2.27 35.87
CA SER A 581 16.32 -2.32 34.46
C SER A 581 15.97 -3.76 34.06
N LEU A 582 14.73 -3.98 33.65
CA LEU A 582 14.30 -5.28 33.12
C LEU A 582 14.99 -5.56 31.79
N THR A 583 15.13 -4.54 30.95
CA THR A 583 15.89 -4.58 29.69
C THR A 583 17.32 -5.07 29.93
N ALA A 584 18.03 -4.50 30.92
CA ALA A 584 19.37 -4.94 31.29
C ALA A 584 19.42 -6.41 31.75
N GLN A 585 18.40 -6.90 32.45
CA GLN A 585 18.35 -8.31 32.88
C GLN A 585 18.27 -9.27 31.69
N TYR A 586 17.55 -8.90 30.62
CA TYR A 586 17.50 -9.67 29.38
C TYR A 586 18.79 -9.56 28.57
N LEU A 587 19.32 -8.35 28.38
CA LEU A 587 20.58 -8.11 27.64
C LEU A 587 21.79 -8.79 28.29
N THR A 588 21.80 -8.91 29.63
CA THR A 588 22.84 -9.63 30.38
C THR A 588 22.55 -11.12 30.57
N LYS A 589 21.46 -11.63 29.98
CA LYS A 589 20.99 -13.02 30.08
C LYS A 589 20.69 -13.52 31.50
N LYS A 590 20.48 -12.62 32.46
CA LYS A 590 19.96 -12.97 33.80
C LYS A 590 18.52 -13.46 33.74
N LYS A 591 17.74 -12.86 32.84
CA LYS A 591 16.47 -13.37 32.35
C LYS A 591 16.61 -13.74 30.89
N ASN A 592 15.92 -14.78 30.47
CA ASN A 592 15.90 -15.26 29.09
C ASN A 592 14.55 -15.92 28.79
N ILE A 593 14.30 -16.10 27.49
CA ILE A 593 13.30 -17.03 26.97
C ILE A 593 14.05 -18.33 26.69
N ASP A 594 13.69 -19.40 27.41
CA ASP A 594 14.38 -20.68 27.33
C ASP A 594 13.99 -21.46 26.07
N VAL A 595 14.93 -22.26 25.55
CA VAL A 595 14.64 -23.22 24.48
C VAL A 595 13.88 -24.40 25.09
N PRO A 596 12.76 -24.85 24.50
CA PRO A 596 12.00 -25.99 25.02
C PRO A 596 12.87 -27.27 25.09
N ILE A 597 12.93 -27.90 26.26
CA ILE A 597 13.72 -29.14 26.48
C ILE A 597 13.24 -30.28 25.56
N LYS A 598 11.93 -30.35 25.30
CA LYS A 598 11.31 -31.32 24.38
C LYS A 598 10.32 -30.58 23.50
N ARG A 599 10.43 -30.76 22.18
CA ARG A 599 9.48 -30.25 21.18
C ARG A 599 8.33 -31.23 20.96
N ARG A 600 7.15 -30.72 20.64
CA ARG A 600 5.96 -31.53 20.37
C ARG A 600 6.14 -32.32 19.07
N LYS A 601 6.02 -33.64 19.13
CA LYS A 601 6.03 -34.51 17.94
C LYS A 601 4.62 -34.58 17.36
N TYR A 602 4.50 -34.37 16.05
CA TYR A 602 3.22 -34.51 15.36
C TYR A 602 2.97 -35.95 14.90
N LYS A 603 1.69 -36.34 14.79
CA LYS A 603 1.28 -37.65 14.27
C LYS A 603 1.17 -37.57 12.74
N LYS A 604 1.61 -38.60 12.01
CA LYS A 604 1.56 -38.64 10.53
C LYS A 604 0.16 -38.39 9.94
N ASN A 605 -0.91 -38.72 10.67
CA ASN A 605 -2.31 -38.54 10.22
C ASN A 605 -2.91 -37.16 10.59
N TYR A 606 -2.16 -36.32 11.31
CA TYR A 606 -2.53 -34.96 11.74
C TYR A 606 -1.65 -33.94 11.02
N ILE A 607 -1.80 -33.90 9.70
CA ILE A 607 -1.11 -32.94 8.83
C ILE A 607 -2.15 -32.26 7.93
N LEU A 608 -1.88 -31.01 7.58
CA LEU A 608 -2.59 -30.25 6.57
C LEU A 608 -1.65 -30.07 5.38
N GLN A 609 -2.01 -30.61 4.22
CA GLN A 609 -1.24 -30.42 3.00
C GLN A 609 -1.96 -29.43 2.09
N ILE A 610 -1.19 -28.50 1.52
CA ILE A 610 -1.70 -27.55 0.54
C ILE A 610 -0.84 -27.69 -0.70
N ASN A 611 -1.48 -27.92 -1.83
CA ASN A 611 -0.80 -28.13 -3.09
C ASN A 611 -1.11 -27.01 -4.08
N LYS A 612 -0.22 -26.85 -5.08
CA LYS A 612 -0.38 -25.92 -6.22
C LYS A 612 -0.67 -24.49 -5.76
N ILE A 613 0.18 -23.97 -4.88
CA ILE A 613 0.09 -22.60 -4.40
C ILE A 613 0.72 -21.68 -5.45
N ASN A 614 -0.09 -20.78 -5.99
CA ASN A 614 0.32 -19.72 -6.90
C ASN A 614 -0.20 -18.39 -6.35
N ALA A 615 0.70 -17.53 -5.88
CA ALA A 615 0.34 -16.22 -5.33
C ALA A 615 1.58 -15.31 -5.32
N ASN A 616 1.50 -14.15 -5.99
CA ASN A 616 2.63 -13.23 -6.17
C ASN A 616 3.88 -13.95 -6.71
N ASN A 617 4.95 -14.02 -5.92
CA ASN A 617 6.19 -14.70 -6.27
C ASN A 617 6.20 -16.22 -5.97
N LEU A 618 5.13 -16.77 -5.38
CA LEU A 618 5.00 -18.21 -5.17
C LEU A 618 4.53 -18.91 -6.45
N ASN A 619 5.29 -19.91 -6.91
CA ASN A 619 5.00 -20.65 -8.12
C ASN A 619 4.93 -22.17 -7.86
N ASN A 620 3.73 -22.73 -7.97
CA ASN A 620 3.41 -24.15 -7.80
C ASN A 620 3.98 -24.79 -6.52
N LEU A 621 3.97 -24.03 -5.42
CA LEU A 621 4.52 -24.47 -4.13
C LEU A 621 3.57 -25.51 -3.48
N ASN A 622 4.15 -26.53 -2.84
CA ASN A 622 3.42 -27.49 -2.01
C ASN A 622 3.99 -27.43 -0.59
N VAL A 623 3.11 -27.38 0.42
CA VAL A 623 3.50 -27.23 1.83
C VAL A 623 2.76 -28.24 2.69
N THR A 624 3.47 -28.82 3.67
CA THR A 624 2.86 -29.70 4.68
C THR A 624 2.98 -29.07 6.06
N LEU A 625 1.85 -28.86 6.73
CA LEU A 625 1.76 -28.25 8.06
C LEU A 625 1.40 -29.31 9.11
N PRO A 626 2.25 -29.56 10.12
CA PRO A 626 1.91 -30.45 11.22
C PRO A 626 0.85 -29.80 12.14
N LEU A 627 -0.29 -30.44 12.31
CA LEU A 627 -1.35 -29.94 13.19
C LEU A 627 -1.08 -30.27 14.66
N SER A 628 -1.69 -29.50 15.56
CA SER A 628 -1.48 -29.54 17.01
C SER A 628 -0.04 -29.18 17.43
N ASN A 629 0.62 -28.35 16.63
CA ASN A 629 1.98 -27.88 16.83
C ASN A 629 2.04 -26.34 16.80
N PHE A 630 3.11 -25.80 17.39
CA PHE A 630 3.51 -24.42 17.20
C PHE A 630 4.39 -24.32 15.93
N ILE A 631 3.86 -23.75 14.86
CA ILE A 631 4.51 -23.64 13.55
C ILE A 631 4.96 -22.20 13.33
N CYS A 632 6.24 -22.00 13.03
CA CYS A 632 6.78 -20.70 12.67
C CYS A 632 7.14 -20.66 11.17
N ILE A 633 6.64 -19.64 10.48
CA ILE A 633 6.92 -19.34 9.09
C ILE A 633 7.89 -18.18 9.07
N THR A 634 9.09 -18.43 8.54
CA THR A 634 10.22 -17.49 8.62
C THR A 634 10.90 -17.35 7.25
N GLY A 635 11.95 -16.54 7.20
CA GLY A 635 12.65 -16.18 5.97
C GLY A 635 12.72 -14.68 5.74
N VAL A 636 13.48 -14.25 4.74
CA VAL A 636 13.75 -12.82 4.47
C VAL A 636 12.50 -12.03 4.06
N SER A 637 12.54 -10.71 4.20
CA SER A 637 11.43 -9.84 3.75
C SER A 637 11.21 -9.98 2.24
N GLY A 638 9.95 -10.06 1.82
CA GLY A 638 9.61 -10.32 0.41
C GLY A 638 9.73 -11.78 -0.06
N SER A 639 10.05 -12.75 0.80
CA SER A 639 10.19 -14.16 0.40
C SER A 639 8.87 -14.88 0.10
N GLY A 640 7.72 -14.26 0.37
CA GLY A 640 6.38 -14.84 0.12
C GLY A 640 5.66 -15.38 1.35
N LYS A 641 6.13 -15.12 2.58
CA LYS A 641 5.51 -15.60 3.84
C LYS A 641 4.02 -15.26 3.96
N SER A 642 3.66 -13.98 3.84
CA SER A 642 2.27 -13.52 3.91
C SER A 642 1.44 -14.06 2.74
N SER A 643 2.03 -14.19 1.55
CA SER A 643 1.33 -14.76 0.40
C SER A 643 1.04 -16.25 0.55
N LEU A 644 1.89 -16.99 1.25
CA LEU A 644 1.66 -18.39 1.57
C LEU A 644 0.55 -18.56 2.61
N ILE A 645 0.62 -17.81 3.70
CA ILE A 645 -0.22 -18.05 4.88
C ILE A 645 -1.53 -17.26 4.84
N ILE A 646 -1.46 -15.98 4.52
CA ILE A 646 -2.62 -15.07 4.57
C ILE A 646 -3.34 -15.09 3.22
N ASP A 647 -2.62 -14.81 2.12
CA ASP A 647 -3.27 -14.69 0.80
C ASP A 647 -3.70 -16.05 0.22
N THR A 648 -3.07 -17.15 0.66
CA THR A 648 -3.42 -18.50 0.17
C THR A 648 -4.09 -19.36 1.24
N LEU A 649 -3.36 -19.78 2.29
CA LEU A 649 -3.87 -20.75 3.26
C LEU A 649 -5.13 -20.25 3.97
N TYR A 650 -5.07 -19.04 4.55
CA TYR A 650 -6.21 -18.46 5.27
C TYR A 650 -7.41 -18.27 4.34
N GLN A 651 -7.22 -17.70 3.15
CA GLN A 651 -8.31 -17.50 2.20
C GLN A 651 -8.98 -18.81 1.78
N ARG A 652 -8.20 -19.84 1.42
CA ARG A 652 -8.75 -21.16 1.05
C ARG A 652 -9.49 -21.82 2.21
N LEU A 653 -8.97 -21.73 3.44
CA LEU A 653 -9.65 -22.28 4.62
C LEU A 653 -10.91 -21.48 4.98
N ASP A 654 -10.88 -20.16 4.93
CA ASP A 654 -12.04 -19.31 5.19
C ASP A 654 -13.16 -19.54 4.16
N GLU A 655 -12.78 -19.69 2.88
CA GLU A 655 -13.70 -20.10 1.83
C GLU A 655 -14.30 -21.48 2.10
N PHE A 656 -13.45 -22.46 2.44
CA PHE A 656 -13.89 -23.80 2.75
C PHE A 656 -14.85 -23.81 3.95
N PHE A 657 -14.54 -23.15 5.06
CA PHE A 657 -15.34 -23.20 6.29
C PHE A 657 -16.59 -22.31 6.24
N ASN A 658 -16.46 -21.06 5.80
CA ASN A 658 -17.48 -20.04 5.98
C ASN A 658 -18.29 -19.70 4.71
N LYS A 659 -17.73 -19.89 3.51
CA LYS A 659 -18.34 -19.39 2.25
C LYS A 659 -18.91 -20.50 1.37
N SER A 660 -18.27 -21.67 1.32
CA SER A 660 -18.65 -22.78 0.44
C SER A 660 -19.55 -23.82 1.13
N LEU A 661 -20.58 -24.30 0.42
CA LEU A 661 -21.33 -25.52 0.74
C LEU A 661 -20.58 -26.76 0.24
N ASN A 662 -19.72 -26.62 -0.78
CA ASN A 662 -18.83 -27.69 -1.23
C ASN A 662 -17.69 -27.88 -0.24
N LYS A 663 -17.77 -28.94 0.55
CA LYS A 663 -16.72 -29.33 1.49
C LYS A 663 -15.74 -30.36 0.90
N ASP A 664 -15.55 -30.39 -0.42
CA ASP A 664 -14.59 -31.27 -1.09
C ASP A 664 -13.16 -30.71 -1.02
N GLU A 665 -12.29 -31.42 -0.30
CA GLU A 665 -10.86 -31.10 -0.12
C GLU A 665 -10.11 -30.93 -1.46
N ASN A 666 -10.46 -31.72 -2.49
CA ASN A 666 -9.78 -31.69 -3.79
C ASN A 666 -10.01 -30.37 -4.54
N HIS A 667 -11.17 -29.75 -4.36
CA HIS A 667 -11.50 -28.48 -5.02
C HIS A 667 -10.57 -27.35 -4.58
N PHE A 668 -10.18 -27.35 -3.30
CA PHE A 668 -9.30 -26.34 -2.72
C PHE A 668 -7.80 -26.73 -2.81
N ASN A 669 -7.48 -27.89 -3.39
CA ASN A 669 -6.14 -28.49 -3.37
C ASN A 669 -5.57 -28.61 -1.94
N ILE A 670 -6.42 -28.89 -0.97
CA ILE A 670 -6.04 -29.09 0.44
C ILE A 670 -6.29 -30.55 0.81
N LYS A 671 -5.49 -31.11 1.72
CA LYS A 671 -5.76 -32.42 2.34
C LYS A 671 -5.61 -32.34 3.85
N GLY A 672 -6.47 -33.05 4.58
CA GLY A 672 -6.37 -33.15 6.05
C GLY A 672 -7.17 -32.10 6.83
N ILE A 673 -8.15 -31.47 6.18
CA ILE A 673 -9.04 -30.45 6.75
C ILE A 673 -9.92 -31.02 7.87
N ARG A 674 -10.25 -32.32 7.81
CA ARG A 674 -11.04 -33.03 8.85
C ARG A 674 -10.51 -32.90 10.29
N ASN A 675 -9.26 -32.48 10.44
CA ASN A 675 -8.61 -32.28 11.73
C ASN A 675 -8.75 -30.82 12.24
N ILE A 676 -9.45 -29.96 11.51
CA ILE A 676 -9.65 -28.54 11.80
C ILE A 676 -11.15 -28.22 11.76
N ASP A 677 -11.65 -27.55 12.80
CA ASP A 677 -13.06 -27.13 12.89
C ASP A 677 -13.27 -25.70 12.39
N LYS A 678 -12.28 -24.84 12.64
CA LYS A 678 -12.32 -23.40 12.31
C LYS A 678 -10.91 -22.84 12.15
N VAL A 679 -10.79 -21.83 11.30
CA VAL A 679 -9.58 -21.01 11.15
C VAL A 679 -9.84 -19.60 11.69
N ILE A 680 -8.87 -19.03 12.40
CA ILE A 680 -8.95 -17.67 12.94
C ILE A 680 -7.67 -16.92 12.59
N ASP A 681 -7.82 -15.81 11.86
CA ASP A 681 -6.75 -14.85 11.60
C ASP A 681 -6.74 -13.76 12.68
N ILE A 682 -5.60 -13.64 13.38
CA ILE A 682 -5.33 -12.62 14.39
C ILE A 682 -4.27 -11.67 13.83
N ASN A 683 -4.71 -10.78 12.93
CA ASN A 683 -3.87 -9.76 12.31
C ASN A 683 -3.82 -8.44 13.10
N GLN A 684 -2.90 -7.56 12.72
CA GLN A 684 -2.68 -6.23 13.33
C GLN A 684 -3.65 -5.13 12.84
N SER A 685 -4.64 -5.47 12.01
CA SER A 685 -5.59 -4.45 11.54
C SER A 685 -6.36 -3.83 12.72
N PRO A 686 -6.70 -2.52 12.66
CA PRO A 686 -7.44 -1.87 13.74
C PRO A 686 -8.73 -2.62 14.08
N ILE A 687 -9.03 -2.79 15.37
CA ILE A 687 -10.30 -3.40 15.83
C ILE A 687 -11.55 -2.61 15.39
N GLY A 688 -11.35 -1.34 15.03
CA GLY A 688 -12.33 -0.49 14.39
C GLY A 688 -11.70 0.81 13.90
N ARG A 689 -12.40 1.51 13.01
CA ARG A 689 -11.93 2.77 12.39
C ARG A 689 -12.58 4.02 12.99
N THR A 690 -13.45 3.84 13.96
CA THR A 690 -14.18 4.93 14.61
C THR A 690 -13.98 4.88 16.13
N PRO A 691 -14.14 6.02 16.83
CA PRO A 691 -14.05 6.05 18.29
C PRO A 691 -15.08 5.18 19.05
N ARG A 692 -16.09 4.67 18.34
CA ARG A 692 -17.11 3.77 18.88
C ARG A 692 -16.59 2.37 19.17
N SER A 693 -15.59 1.93 18.41
CA SER A 693 -14.92 0.66 18.67
C SER A 693 -13.91 0.87 19.81
N ASN A 694 -13.90 -0.04 20.76
CA ASN A 694 -13.02 -0.01 21.93
C ASN A 694 -12.87 -1.42 22.53
N PRO A 695 -11.95 -1.64 23.49
CA PRO A 695 -11.74 -2.96 24.10
C PRO A 695 -13.03 -3.59 24.64
N ALA A 696 -13.90 -2.81 25.30
CA ALA A 696 -15.13 -3.31 25.89
C ALA A 696 -16.16 -3.80 24.86
N THR A 697 -16.33 -3.06 23.76
CA THR A 697 -17.24 -3.45 22.68
C THR A 697 -16.71 -4.65 21.91
N TYR A 698 -15.39 -4.74 21.69
CA TYR A 698 -14.79 -5.81 20.90
C TYR A 698 -14.75 -7.17 21.63
N THR A 699 -14.33 -7.16 22.91
CA THR A 699 -14.33 -8.35 23.79
C THR A 699 -15.75 -8.74 24.23
N GLY A 700 -16.72 -7.85 24.03
CA GLY A 700 -18.11 -8.05 24.43
C GLY A 700 -18.32 -7.94 25.95
N SER A 701 -17.41 -7.31 26.70
CA SER A 701 -17.62 -7.01 28.12
C SER A 701 -18.62 -5.87 28.33
N PHE A 702 -18.81 -5.00 27.32
CA PHE A 702 -19.70 -3.85 27.42
C PHE A 702 -21.19 -4.21 27.57
N THR A 703 -21.66 -5.31 26.96
CA THR A 703 -23.06 -5.74 27.13
C THR A 703 -23.37 -6.12 28.58
N PRO A 704 -22.62 -7.04 29.23
CA PRO A 704 -22.78 -7.30 30.66
C PRO A 704 -22.69 -6.06 31.55
N ILE A 705 -21.81 -5.10 31.24
CA ILE A 705 -21.71 -3.83 31.98
C ILE A 705 -23.01 -3.02 31.85
N ARG A 706 -23.55 -2.87 30.65
CA ARG A 706 -24.81 -2.14 30.43
C ARG A 706 -26.00 -2.83 31.08
N ASP A 707 -26.07 -4.15 31.01
CA ASP A 707 -27.12 -4.93 31.65
C ASP A 707 -27.08 -4.73 33.16
N TRP A 708 -25.88 -4.74 33.76
CA TRP A 708 -25.68 -4.43 35.18
C TRP A 708 -26.21 -3.04 35.54
N PHE A 709 -25.85 -2.00 34.77
CA PHE A 709 -26.32 -0.64 35.00
C PHE A 709 -27.83 -0.51 34.87
N SER A 710 -28.46 -1.23 33.94
CA SER A 710 -29.92 -1.20 33.77
C SER A 710 -30.70 -1.80 34.93
N ASN A 711 -30.09 -2.71 35.69
CA ASN A 711 -30.70 -3.39 36.83
C ASN A 711 -30.48 -2.65 38.17
N LEU A 712 -29.77 -1.52 38.17
CA LEU A 712 -29.62 -0.70 39.38
C LEU A 712 -30.97 -0.09 39.79
N ASN A 713 -31.17 0.15 41.09
CA ASN A 713 -32.42 0.71 41.62
C ASN A 713 -32.76 2.06 40.99
N GLU A 714 -31.77 2.95 40.83
CA GLU A 714 -31.91 4.26 40.18
C GLU A 714 -32.36 4.12 38.72
N SER A 715 -31.75 3.19 37.98
CA SER A 715 -32.11 2.89 36.59
C SER A 715 -33.53 2.34 36.47
N SER A 716 -33.88 1.42 37.37
CA SER A 716 -35.19 0.77 37.40
C SER A 716 -36.30 1.78 37.69
N ALA A 717 -36.09 2.68 38.65
CA ALA A 717 -37.01 3.77 38.98
C ALA A 717 -37.22 4.75 37.80
N ARG A 718 -36.17 4.99 37.00
CA ARG A 718 -36.22 5.86 35.81
C ARG A 718 -36.62 5.12 34.52
N GLY A 719 -36.89 3.82 34.58
CA GLY A 719 -37.23 3.00 33.41
C GLY A 719 -36.08 2.81 32.40
N TYR A 720 -34.83 3.04 32.81
CA TYR A 720 -33.67 2.93 31.93
C TYR A 720 -33.35 1.49 31.59
N LYS A 721 -33.31 1.19 30.28
CA LYS A 721 -32.93 -0.10 29.71
C LYS A 721 -31.45 -0.11 29.30
N PRO A 722 -30.84 -1.27 28.99
CA PRO A 722 -29.44 -1.34 28.52
C PRO A 722 -29.12 -0.43 27.32
N GLY A 723 -30.14 -0.07 26.52
CA GLY A 723 -30.02 0.90 25.43
C GLY A 723 -29.61 2.30 25.88
N ARG A 724 -30.09 2.77 27.05
CA ARG A 724 -29.72 4.09 27.61
C ARG A 724 -28.21 4.19 27.88
N PHE A 725 -27.63 3.10 28.35
CA PHE A 725 -26.21 2.98 28.66
C PHE A 725 -25.34 2.66 27.43
N SER A 726 -25.91 2.65 26.23
CA SER A 726 -25.16 2.50 24.99
C SER A 726 -24.81 3.85 24.39
N PHE A 727 -23.51 4.13 24.21
CA PHE A 727 -23.09 5.32 23.45
C PHE A 727 -23.43 5.21 21.94
N ASN A 728 -23.78 4.01 21.44
CA ASN A 728 -24.15 3.78 20.03
C ASN A 728 -25.63 4.06 19.72
N VAL A 729 -26.48 4.26 20.73
CA VAL A 729 -27.95 4.35 20.56
C VAL A 729 -28.44 5.71 21.08
N LYS A 730 -29.40 6.30 20.36
CA LYS A 730 -30.07 7.52 20.81
C LYS A 730 -30.81 7.27 22.12
N GLY A 731 -30.76 8.25 23.02
CA GLY A 731 -31.46 8.19 24.31
C GLY A 731 -30.57 8.58 25.49
N GLY A 732 -29.39 7.98 25.65
CA GLY A 732 -28.47 8.31 26.76
C GLY A 732 -27.11 8.86 26.34
N ARG A 733 -26.73 8.70 25.08
CA ARG A 733 -25.49 9.28 24.53
C ARG A 733 -25.54 10.80 24.49
N CYS A 734 -24.38 11.44 24.41
CA CYS A 734 -24.28 12.86 24.08
C CYS A 734 -24.64 13.06 22.60
N GLU A 735 -25.63 13.91 22.30
CA GLU A 735 -26.06 14.16 20.92
C GLU A 735 -25.09 15.03 20.12
N SER A 736 -24.25 15.85 20.77
CA SER A 736 -23.29 16.71 20.05
C SER A 736 -22.14 15.94 19.38
N CYS A 737 -21.67 14.88 20.01
CA CYS A 737 -20.66 13.98 19.45
C CYS A 737 -21.25 12.63 19.03
N GLU A 738 -22.57 12.49 19.06
CA GLU A 738 -23.28 11.24 18.83
C GLU A 738 -22.74 10.01 19.59
N GLY A 739 -22.21 10.23 20.80
CA GLY A 739 -21.60 9.18 21.63
C GLY A 739 -20.12 8.88 21.37
N ASP A 740 -19.45 9.54 20.43
CA ASP A 740 -18.03 9.31 20.16
C ASP A 740 -17.13 9.85 21.29
N GLY A 741 -17.57 10.91 21.96
CA GLY A 741 -16.83 11.64 23.02
C GLY A 741 -15.83 12.65 22.48
N VAL A 742 -15.51 12.55 21.19
CA VAL A 742 -14.60 13.43 20.45
C VAL A 742 -15.28 13.92 19.17
N LYS A 743 -14.77 15.00 18.59
CA LYS A 743 -15.11 15.51 17.27
C LYS A 743 -13.87 15.46 16.39
N LYS A 744 -14.04 15.02 15.14
CA LYS A 744 -12.97 15.01 14.15
C LYS A 744 -12.86 16.41 13.55
N ILE A 745 -11.66 17.00 13.60
CA ILE A 745 -11.32 18.25 12.93
C ILE A 745 -10.47 17.91 11.72
N GLU A 746 -10.90 18.34 10.54
CA GLU A 746 -10.16 18.15 9.30
C GLU A 746 -9.04 19.18 9.20
N MET A 747 -7.83 18.70 8.96
CA MET A 747 -6.63 19.54 8.84
C MET A 747 -6.15 19.53 7.38
N HIS A 748 -5.83 20.69 6.81
CA HIS A 748 -5.44 20.78 5.40
C HIS A 748 -4.06 20.19 5.10
N PHE A 749 -3.09 20.37 6.01
CA PHE A 749 -1.68 19.96 5.82
C PHE A 749 -1.18 18.93 6.84
N LEU A 750 -1.90 18.77 7.95
CA LEU A 750 -1.58 17.81 9.01
C LEU A 750 -2.59 16.66 8.96
N ALA A 751 -2.30 15.57 9.66
CA ALA A 751 -3.28 14.52 9.85
C ALA A 751 -4.48 15.06 10.63
N ASP A 752 -5.69 14.62 10.25
CA ASP A 752 -6.91 14.96 10.98
C ASP A 752 -6.77 14.60 12.46
N VAL A 753 -7.28 15.47 13.33
CA VAL A 753 -7.15 15.32 14.77
C VAL A 753 -8.52 15.15 15.42
N TYR A 754 -8.57 14.34 16.46
CA TYR A 754 -9.76 14.21 17.31
C TYR A 754 -9.63 15.14 18.50
N VAL A 755 -10.56 16.08 18.62
CA VAL A 755 -10.64 16.99 19.76
C VAL A 755 -11.77 16.55 20.68
N GLU A 756 -11.57 16.71 21.98
CA GLU A 756 -12.57 16.35 22.98
C GLU A 756 -13.88 17.13 22.76
N CYS A 757 -15.03 16.47 22.94
CA CYS A 757 -16.31 17.13 22.78
C CYS A 757 -16.54 18.17 23.90
N ASP A 758 -16.78 19.43 23.52
CA ASP A 758 -16.98 20.52 24.48
C ASP A 758 -18.16 20.34 25.44
N ILE A 759 -19.20 19.60 25.01
CA ILE A 759 -20.45 19.43 25.76
C ILE A 759 -20.33 18.30 26.78
N CYS A 760 -19.86 17.11 26.37
CA CYS A 760 -19.76 15.97 27.28
C CYS A 760 -18.39 15.83 27.94
N LYS A 761 -17.39 16.62 27.51
CA LYS A 761 -16.00 16.53 27.99
C LYS A 761 -15.49 15.07 27.96
N GLY A 762 -15.55 14.48 26.77
CA GLY A 762 -15.09 13.11 26.54
C GLY A 762 -15.99 12.00 27.10
N LYS A 763 -16.96 12.31 27.98
CA LYS A 763 -17.75 11.28 28.71
C LYS A 763 -18.72 10.47 27.86
N ARG A 764 -18.96 10.82 26.59
CA ARG A 764 -19.86 10.14 25.63
C ARG A 764 -21.35 10.13 25.96
N TYR A 765 -21.76 10.46 27.18
CA TYR A 765 -23.16 10.43 27.63
C TYR A 765 -23.69 11.81 28.01
N ASN A 766 -25.02 11.94 28.04
CA ASN A 766 -25.67 13.11 28.64
C ASN A 766 -25.63 13.05 30.18
N ARG A 767 -25.88 14.19 30.81
CA ARG A 767 -25.77 14.35 32.27
C ARG A 767 -26.68 13.39 33.03
N GLU A 768 -27.92 13.20 32.56
CA GLU A 768 -28.94 12.38 33.22
C GLU A 768 -28.57 10.90 33.24
N THR A 769 -27.82 10.43 32.23
CA THR A 769 -27.33 9.04 32.20
C THR A 769 -26.16 8.84 33.16
N LEU A 770 -25.33 9.88 33.37
CA LEU A 770 -24.18 9.84 34.27
C LEU A 770 -24.55 9.95 35.76
N GLU A 771 -25.79 10.32 36.07
CA GLU A 771 -26.30 10.32 37.44
C GLU A 771 -26.41 8.91 38.02
N VAL A 772 -26.66 7.90 37.17
CA VAL A 772 -26.72 6.51 37.61
C VAL A 772 -25.32 6.02 37.95
N LYS A 773 -25.13 5.59 39.20
CA LYS A 773 -23.82 5.16 39.70
C LYS A 773 -23.85 3.75 40.29
N TYR A 774 -22.77 3.02 40.05
CA TYR A 774 -22.45 1.78 40.75
C TYR A 774 -21.17 2.01 41.57
N ASN A 775 -21.23 1.81 42.89
CA ASN A 775 -20.12 2.11 43.81
C ASN A 775 -19.50 3.51 43.57
N ASN A 776 -20.35 4.55 43.50
CA ASN A 776 -19.97 5.95 43.23
C ASN A 776 -19.34 6.23 41.84
N LYS A 777 -19.35 5.27 40.92
CA LYS A 777 -18.80 5.41 39.56
C LYS A 777 -19.93 5.32 38.53
N SER A 778 -20.00 6.30 37.64
CA SER A 778 -20.90 6.28 36.48
C SER A 778 -20.37 5.33 35.40
N ILE A 779 -21.17 5.07 34.38
CA ILE A 779 -20.72 4.24 33.25
C ILE A 779 -19.53 4.85 32.50
N ALA A 780 -19.45 6.19 32.42
CA ALA A 780 -18.30 6.85 31.81
C ALA A 780 -17.03 6.64 32.65
N ASP A 781 -17.15 6.72 33.98
CA ASP A 781 -16.00 6.48 34.87
C ASP A 781 -15.49 5.04 34.75
N ILE A 782 -16.39 4.07 34.56
CA ILE A 782 -16.02 2.66 34.33
C ILE A 782 -15.33 2.47 32.98
N LEU A 783 -15.79 3.15 31.93
CA LEU A 783 -15.12 3.12 30.64
C LEU A 783 -13.75 3.80 30.67
N ASP A 784 -13.52 4.73 31.61
CA ASP A 784 -12.26 5.43 31.78
C ASP A 784 -11.24 4.68 32.67
N MET A 785 -11.69 3.68 33.43
CA MET A 785 -10.81 2.79 34.20
C MET A 785 -9.87 2.00 33.28
N THR A 786 -8.68 1.74 33.79
CA THR A 786 -7.79 0.73 33.20
C THR A 786 -8.40 -0.66 33.31
N VAL A 787 -7.96 -1.59 32.47
CA VAL A 787 -8.39 -3.00 32.55
C VAL A 787 -8.06 -3.60 33.93
N ALA A 788 -6.90 -3.28 34.50
CA ALA A 788 -6.50 -3.72 35.84
C ALA A 788 -7.45 -3.20 36.94
N GLU A 789 -7.78 -1.90 36.92
CA GLU A 789 -8.72 -1.31 37.85
C GLU A 789 -10.11 -1.92 37.71
N GLY A 790 -10.58 -2.10 36.46
CA GLY A 790 -11.86 -2.73 36.20
C GLY A 790 -11.93 -4.18 36.65
N TYR A 791 -10.83 -4.94 36.53
CA TYR A 791 -10.76 -6.32 36.99
C TYR A 791 -11.00 -6.42 38.51
N GLU A 792 -10.33 -5.58 39.30
CA GLU A 792 -10.55 -5.53 40.75
C GLU A 792 -11.93 -4.97 41.09
N PHE A 793 -12.40 -3.95 40.36
CA PHE A 793 -13.72 -3.35 40.58
C PHE A 793 -14.86 -4.35 40.32
N PHE A 794 -14.75 -5.19 39.30
CA PHE A 794 -15.74 -6.21 38.93
C PHE A 794 -15.44 -7.60 39.49
N LYS A 795 -14.61 -7.71 40.52
CA LYS A 795 -14.23 -9.00 41.14
C LYS A 795 -15.40 -9.89 41.54
N LYS A 796 -16.54 -9.29 41.88
CA LYS A 796 -17.80 -9.97 42.27
C LYS A 796 -18.70 -10.35 41.09
N ILE A 797 -18.37 -9.96 39.86
CA ILE A 797 -19.18 -10.21 38.66
C ILE A 797 -18.39 -11.07 37.66
N PRO A 798 -18.51 -12.41 37.72
CA PRO A 798 -17.67 -13.33 36.94
C PRO A 798 -17.70 -13.08 35.42
N SER A 799 -18.86 -12.74 34.86
CA SER A 799 -19.06 -12.52 33.42
C SER A 799 -18.28 -11.33 32.86
N ILE A 800 -17.99 -10.32 33.68
CA ILE A 800 -17.15 -9.17 33.33
C ILE A 800 -15.70 -9.48 33.69
N LYS A 801 -15.47 -9.98 34.92
CA LYS A 801 -14.14 -10.31 35.44
C LYS A 801 -13.34 -11.20 34.49
N GLN A 802 -13.93 -12.28 33.99
CA GLN A 802 -13.24 -13.21 33.09
C GLN A 802 -12.76 -12.54 31.79
N LYS A 803 -13.56 -11.63 31.23
CA LYS A 803 -13.20 -10.89 30.00
C LYS A 803 -12.11 -9.84 30.24
N LEU A 804 -12.07 -9.24 31.43
CA LEU A 804 -10.99 -8.33 31.81
C LEU A 804 -9.71 -9.09 32.14
N GLN A 805 -9.81 -10.28 32.76
CA GLN A 805 -8.67 -11.17 33.00
C GLN A 805 -7.97 -11.52 31.68
N THR A 806 -8.72 -11.93 30.64
CA THR A 806 -8.09 -12.28 29.36
C THR A 806 -7.39 -11.11 28.70
N LEU A 807 -7.81 -9.86 28.95
CA LEU A 807 -7.08 -8.66 28.51
C LEU A 807 -5.79 -8.46 29.32
N MET A 808 -5.81 -8.70 30.63
CA MET A 808 -4.60 -8.66 31.46
C MET A 808 -3.60 -9.76 31.09
N ASP A 809 -4.09 -10.97 30.81
CA ASP A 809 -3.25 -12.12 30.46
C ASP A 809 -2.42 -11.85 29.20
N VAL A 810 -3.01 -11.15 28.21
CA VAL A 810 -2.31 -10.71 27.00
C VAL A 810 -1.47 -9.44 27.20
N GLY A 811 -1.31 -8.96 28.43
CA GLY A 811 -0.48 -7.79 28.76
C GLY A 811 -1.11 -6.44 28.41
N LEU A 812 -2.44 -6.35 28.42
CA LEU A 812 -3.20 -5.11 28.20
C LEU A 812 -3.87 -4.62 29.47
N ASP A 813 -3.23 -4.80 30.62
CA ASP A 813 -3.72 -4.35 31.92
C ASP A 813 -3.80 -2.81 32.01
N TYR A 814 -2.97 -2.10 31.25
CA TYR A 814 -2.83 -0.64 31.27
C TYR A 814 -3.83 0.15 30.41
N ILE A 815 -4.42 -0.47 29.38
CA ILE A 815 -5.33 0.26 28.49
C ILE A 815 -6.64 0.56 29.19
N LYS A 816 -7.33 1.64 28.78
CA LYS A 816 -8.66 1.94 29.31
C LYS A 816 -9.73 1.03 28.69
N ILE A 817 -10.71 0.61 29.46
CA ILE A 817 -11.80 -0.27 29.03
C ILE A 817 -12.55 0.30 27.81
N GLY A 818 -12.76 1.61 27.79
CA GLY A 818 -13.44 2.37 26.74
C GLY A 818 -12.51 3.10 25.77
N GLN A 819 -11.19 2.83 25.80
CA GLN A 819 -10.18 3.51 24.96
C GLN A 819 -10.55 3.40 23.47
N SER A 820 -10.45 4.52 22.75
CA SER A 820 -10.78 4.57 21.33
C SER A 820 -9.91 3.61 20.50
N ALA A 821 -10.53 2.81 19.64
CA ALA A 821 -9.80 1.94 18.71
C ALA A 821 -8.84 2.69 17.78
N THR A 822 -9.12 3.97 17.50
CA THR A 822 -8.25 4.82 16.64
C THR A 822 -6.94 5.21 17.32
N THR A 823 -6.85 5.05 18.65
CA THR A 823 -5.66 5.37 19.45
C THR A 823 -4.82 4.14 19.80
N LEU A 824 -5.29 2.95 19.44
CA LEU A 824 -4.59 1.69 19.69
C LEU A 824 -3.55 1.44 18.59
N SER A 825 -2.39 0.96 18.99
CA SER A 825 -1.37 0.40 18.09
C SER A 825 -1.86 -0.89 17.42
N GLY A 826 -1.21 -1.28 16.33
CA GLY A 826 -1.50 -2.55 15.64
C GLY A 826 -1.31 -3.76 16.55
N GLY A 827 -0.26 -3.77 17.37
CA GLY A 827 0.01 -4.81 18.35
C GLY A 827 -1.04 -4.87 19.47
N GLU A 828 -1.49 -3.74 20.01
CA GLU A 828 -2.60 -3.72 20.99
C GLU A 828 -3.90 -4.23 20.37
N ALA A 829 -4.22 -3.80 19.14
CA ALA A 829 -5.38 -4.28 18.41
C ALA A 829 -5.34 -5.81 18.21
N GLN A 830 -4.18 -6.35 17.85
CA GLN A 830 -3.96 -7.78 17.69
C GLN A 830 -4.15 -8.53 19.02
N ARG A 831 -3.57 -8.03 20.12
CA ARG A 831 -3.71 -8.63 21.47
C ARG A 831 -5.15 -8.60 21.98
N ILE A 832 -5.94 -7.56 21.67
CA ILE A 832 -7.38 -7.54 21.98
C ILE A 832 -8.13 -8.65 21.23
N LYS A 833 -7.76 -8.93 19.97
CA LYS A 833 -8.33 -10.06 19.21
C LYS A 833 -7.95 -11.41 19.84
N LEU A 834 -6.70 -11.54 20.26
CA LEU A 834 -6.22 -12.73 20.98
C LEU A 834 -6.99 -12.96 22.28
N SER A 835 -7.19 -11.91 23.09
CA SER A 835 -7.99 -11.94 24.32
C SER A 835 -9.42 -12.43 24.10
N LYS A 836 -10.05 -12.02 22.99
CA LYS A 836 -11.39 -12.49 22.62
C LYS A 836 -11.43 -13.99 22.36
N GLU A 837 -10.40 -14.56 21.72
CA GLU A 837 -10.35 -16.01 21.49
C GLU A 837 -10.01 -16.79 22.75
N LEU A 838 -9.13 -16.25 23.61
CA LEU A 838 -8.85 -16.83 24.94
C LEU A 838 -10.11 -16.95 25.80
N SER A 839 -11.06 -16.01 25.66
CA SER A 839 -12.32 -16.04 26.41
C SER A 839 -13.31 -17.14 25.97
N LYS A 840 -13.05 -17.82 24.85
CA LYS A 840 -13.93 -18.87 24.31
C LYS A 840 -13.48 -20.25 24.73
N ARG A 841 -14.42 -21.20 24.75
CA ARG A 841 -14.10 -22.62 24.96
C ARG A 841 -13.37 -23.17 23.73
N SER A 842 -12.24 -23.79 23.99
CA SER A 842 -11.37 -24.45 23.00
C SER A 842 -11.98 -25.76 22.53
N THR A 843 -11.92 -26.04 21.22
CA THR A 843 -12.35 -27.34 20.65
C THR A 843 -11.17 -28.30 20.44
N GLY A 844 -9.93 -27.84 20.64
CA GLY A 844 -8.70 -28.58 20.36
C GLY A 844 -8.43 -28.83 18.87
N LYS A 845 -9.23 -28.26 17.97
CA LYS A 845 -9.09 -28.38 16.51
C LYS A 845 -9.19 -27.02 15.80
N THR A 846 -8.81 -25.96 16.50
CA THR A 846 -8.76 -24.62 15.91
C THR A 846 -7.40 -24.35 15.30
N LEU A 847 -7.35 -23.72 14.14
CA LEU A 847 -6.12 -23.20 13.54
C LEU A 847 -6.07 -21.68 13.74
N TYR A 848 -5.08 -21.21 14.50
CA TYR A 848 -4.81 -19.79 14.71
C TYR A 848 -3.67 -19.35 13.80
N ILE A 849 -3.86 -18.23 13.11
CA ILE A 849 -2.83 -17.55 12.30
C ILE A 849 -2.53 -16.22 12.95
N LEU A 850 -1.25 -15.93 13.19
CA LEU A 850 -0.80 -14.64 13.69
C LEU A 850 0.33 -14.11 12.80
N ASP A 851 0.22 -12.84 12.47
CA ASP A 851 1.21 -12.10 11.67
C ASP A 851 2.02 -11.17 12.58
N GLU A 852 3.33 -11.46 12.71
CA GLU A 852 4.31 -10.70 13.50
C GLU A 852 3.82 -10.25 14.89
N PRO A 853 3.37 -11.17 15.76
CA PRO A 853 2.76 -10.81 17.03
C PRO A 853 3.75 -10.25 18.07
N THR A 854 5.06 -10.27 17.80
CA THR A 854 6.07 -9.60 18.64
C THR A 854 6.22 -8.11 18.38
N THR A 855 5.53 -7.57 17.38
CA THR A 855 5.53 -6.13 17.09
C THR A 855 5.13 -5.32 18.33
N GLY A 856 5.93 -4.32 18.71
CA GLY A 856 5.64 -3.49 19.87
C GLY A 856 5.93 -4.13 21.23
N LEU A 857 6.59 -5.30 21.27
CA LEU A 857 6.79 -6.06 22.50
C LEU A 857 8.24 -6.10 22.96
N HIS A 858 8.42 -5.79 24.24
CA HIS A 858 9.65 -6.02 24.96
C HIS A 858 9.87 -7.53 25.22
N PHE A 859 11.11 -7.96 25.45
CA PHE A 859 11.49 -9.36 25.70
C PHE A 859 10.61 -10.07 26.75
N ASP A 860 10.27 -9.39 27.84
CA ASP A 860 9.41 -9.92 28.91
C ASP A 860 7.96 -10.13 28.44
N ASP A 861 7.47 -9.26 27.57
CA ASP A 861 6.12 -9.36 27.02
C ASP A 861 6.04 -10.44 25.93
N VAL A 862 7.12 -10.62 25.15
CA VAL A 862 7.26 -11.78 24.24
C VAL A 862 7.18 -13.10 25.02
N LYS A 863 7.81 -13.17 26.19
CA LYS A 863 7.73 -14.36 27.07
C LYS A 863 6.30 -14.65 27.54
N LYS A 864 5.55 -13.62 27.95
CA LYS A 864 4.12 -13.76 28.33
C LYS A 864 3.27 -14.23 27.15
N LEU A 865 3.45 -13.60 25.99
CA LEU A 865 2.75 -13.97 24.76
C LEU A 865 3.03 -15.42 24.36
N LEU A 866 4.28 -15.87 24.39
CA LEU A 866 4.65 -17.26 24.10
C LEU A 866 3.97 -18.25 25.04
N THR A 867 3.83 -17.90 26.33
CA THR A 867 3.14 -18.74 27.32
C THR A 867 1.68 -18.96 26.92
N ILE A 868 0.99 -17.90 26.50
CA ILE A 868 -0.40 -17.95 26.02
C ILE A 868 -0.50 -18.81 24.75
N LEU A 869 0.37 -18.57 23.77
CA LEU A 869 0.31 -19.27 22.50
C LEU A 869 0.62 -20.76 22.65
N HIS A 870 1.56 -21.12 23.53
CA HIS A 870 1.80 -22.53 23.86
C HIS A 870 0.62 -23.16 24.59
N THR A 871 -0.10 -22.40 25.42
CA THR A 871 -1.35 -22.88 26.05
C THR A 871 -2.38 -23.30 24.99
N PHE A 872 -2.56 -22.51 23.93
CA PHE A 872 -3.44 -22.91 22.83
C PHE A 872 -3.01 -24.21 22.16
N VAL A 873 -1.71 -24.40 21.97
CA VAL A 873 -1.18 -25.63 21.36
C VAL A 873 -1.33 -26.83 22.30
N ASP A 874 -1.16 -26.62 23.61
CA ASP A 874 -1.32 -27.67 24.63
C ASP A 874 -2.78 -28.12 24.77
N GLU A 875 -3.75 -27.24 24.49
CA GLU A 875 -5.17 -27.59 24.34
C GLU A 875 -5.49 -28.38 23.05
N GLY A 876 -4.48 -28.63 22.19
CA GLY A 876 -4.59 -29.39 20.94
C GLY A 876 -4.72 -28.54 19.68
N ASN A 877 -4.86 -27.21 19.80
CA ASN A 877 -4.97 -26.32 18.64
C ASN A 877 -3.66 -26.21 17.88
N THR A 878 -3.75 -25.69 16.64
CA THR A 878 -2.57 -25.38 15.83
C THR A 878 -2.35 -23.88 15.83
N VAL A 879 -1.13 -23.44 16.08
CA VAL A 879 -0.75 -22.02 16.00
C VAL A 879 0.28 -21.87 14.89
N ILE A 880 -0.04 -21.07 13.88
CA ILE A 880 0.85 -20.68 12.80
C ILE A 880 1.22 -19.22 13.00
N ILE A 881 2.52 -18.93 13.07
CA ILE A 881 3.04 -17.59 13.27
C ILE A 881 4.00 -17.24 12.15
N ILE A 882 3.82 -16.05 11.56
CA ILE A 882 4.81 -15.44 10.68
C ILE A 882 5.73 -14.58 11.55
N GLU A 883 7.01 -14.90 11.62
CA GLU A 883 7.95 -14.18 12.49
C GLU A 883 9.39 -14.12 11.98
N HIS A 884 10.05 -13.08 12.47
CA HIS A 884 11.48 -12.81 12.34
C HIS A 884 12.19 -12.86 13.71
N ASN A 885 11.45 -12.74 14.81
CA ASN A 885 12.01 -12.75 16.16
C ASN A 885 12.59 -14.13 16.52
N LEU A 886 13.90 -14.16 16.81
CA LEU A 886 14.64 -15.38 17.10
C LEU A 886 14.15 -16.10 18.38
N ASP A 887 13.60 -15.37 19.35
CA ASP A 887 13.02 -15.97 20.56
C ASP A 887 11.74 -16.75 20.26
N ILE A 888 10.95 -16.36 19.27
CA ILE A 888 9.79 -17.16 18.81
C ILE A 888 10.24 -18.32 17.94
N ILE A 889 11.17 -18.08 17.02
CA ILE A 889 11.65 -19.10 16.08
C ILE A 889 12.28 -20.27 16.86
N LYS A 890 13.09 -19.98 17.90
CA LYS A 890 13.74 -21.03 18.71
C LYS A 890 12.76 -21.83 19.58
N THR A 891 11.58 -21.29 19.92
CA THR A 891 10.58 -22.01 20.72
C THR A 891 9.60 -22.82 19.86
N ALA A 892 9.62 -22.63 18.54
CA ALA A 892 8.71 -23.32 17.64
C ALA A 892 8.92 -24.84 17.57
N ASP A 893 7.84 -25.60 17.43
CA ASP A 893 7.93 -27.05 17.24
C ASP A 893 8.31 -27.41 15.80
N HIS A 894 7.91 -26.57 14.84
CA HIS A 894 8.18 -26.73 13.42
C HIS A 894 8.44 -25.37 12.77
N ILE A 895 9.41 -25.31 11.86
CA ILE A 895 9.77 -24.13 11.06
C ILE A 895 9.59 -24.46 9.59
N ILE A 896 9.04 -23.49 8.85
CA ILE A 896 9.10 -23.44 7.39
C ILE A 896 9.81 -22.12 7.01
N ASP A 897 10.97 -22.24 6.38
CA ASP A 897 11.81 -21.10 5.98
C ASP A 897 11.67 -20.84 4.48
N LEU A 898 11.22 -19.63 4.12
CA LEU A 898 11.05 -19.19 2.73
C LEU A 898 12.22 -18.31 2.26
N GLY A 899 12.66 -18.49 1.02
CA GLY A 899 13.76 -17.73 0.46
C GLY A 899 14.14 -18.18 -0.95
N PRO A 900 15.43 -18.10 -1.34
CA PRO A 900 16.59 -17.68 -0.54
C PRO A 900 16.70 -16.15 -0.39
N VAL A 901 16.03 -15.39 -1.27
CA VAL A 901 15.95 -13.92 -1.26
C VAL A 901 14.49 -13.46 -1.35
N GLY A 902 14.25 -12.15 -1.36
CA GLY A 902 12.91 -11.58 -1.61
C GLY A 902 12.59 -11.42 -3.10
N GLY A 903 11.31 -11.18 -3.40
CA GLY A 903 10.84 -10.89 -4.77
C GLY A 903 10.83 -12.11 -5.68
N ASP A 904 11.04 -11.88 -6.98
CA ASP A 904 10.92 -12.90 -8.03
C ASP A 904 11.97 -14.02 -7.93
N LYS A 905 13.08 -13.76 -7.24
CA LYS A 905 14.14 -14.75 -6.96
C LYS A 905 13.88 -15.53 -5.66
N GLY A 906 12.75 -15.28 -4.99
CA GLY A 906 12.31 -15.96 -3.77
C GLY A 906 11.13 -16.90 -4.02
N GLY A 907 10.33 -17.13 -2.97
CA GLY A 907 9.10 -17.92 -3.07
C GLY A 907 9.30 -19.43 -3.02
N GLU A 908 10.50 -19.89 -2.66
CA GLU A 908 10.83 -21.30 -2.48
C GLU A 908 10.94 -21.65 -0.99
N ILE A 909 10.63 -22.90 -0.64
CA ILE A 909 10.91 -23.43 0.69
C ILE A 909 12.36 -23.87 0.75
N ILE A 910 13.14 -23.21 1.61
CA ILE A 910 14.55 -23.51 1.84
C ILE A 910 14.70 -24.63 2.86
N PHE A 911 13.80 -24.69 3.84
CA PHE A 911 13.85 -25.68 4.90
C PHE A 911 12.47 -25.94 5.52
N GLU A 912 12.18 -27.19 5.86
CA GLU A 912 11.05 -27.59 6.72
C GLU A 912 11.57 -28.54 7.81
N GLY A 913 11.25 -28.28 9.07
CA GLY A 913 11.70 -29.14 10.17
C GLY A 913 11.78 -28.45 11.52
N THR A 914 12.66 -28.92 12.40
CA THR A 914 12.83 -28.33 13.75
C THR A 914 13.90 -27.23 13.75
N PRO A 915 13.87 -26.32 14.75
CA PRO A 915 14.91 -25.30 14.94
C PRO A 915 16.36 -25.82 15.03
N GLU A 916 16.58 -27.04 15.51
CA GLU A 916 17.94 -27.62 15.56
C GLU A 916 18.44 -28.07 14.18
N ASN A 917 17.52 -28.43 13.29
CA ASN A 917 17.86 -28.96 11.98
C ASN A 917 18.09 -27.84 10.94
N ILE A 918 17.42 -26.69 11.06
CA ILE A 918 17.63 -25.55 10.14
C ILE A 918 19.05 -24.99 10.23
N ILE A 919 19.73 -25.11 11.38
CA ILE A 919 21.12 -24.68 11.57
C ILE A 919 22.08 -25.39 10.61
N LYS A 920 21.74 -26.60 10.16
CA LYS A 920 22.54 -27.38 9.20
C LYS A 920 22.32 -26.93 7.76
N GLU A 921 21.24 -26.21 7.48
CA GLU A 921 20.90 -25.75 6.14
C GLU A 921 21.69 -24.49 5.78
N ARG A 922 22.66 -24.63 4.87
CA ARG A 922 23.59 -23.54 4.52
C ARG A 922 22.90 -22.42 3.74
N LYS A 923 21.81 -22.72 3.03
CA LYS A 923 21.05 -21.72 2.27
C LYS A 923 20.13 -20.87 3.16
N SER A 924 19.86 -21.32 4.39
CA SER A 924 18.97 -20.62 5.31
C SER A 924 19.70 -19.50 6.05
N PHE A 925 19.29 -18.24 5.79
CA PHE A 925 19.73 -17.11 6.61
C PHE A 925 19.22 -17.25 8.05
N THR A 926 17.99 -17.73 8.22
CA THR A 926 17.39 -17.97 9.53
C THR A 926 18.26 -18.94 10.36
N GLY A 927 18.64 -20.08 9.79
CA GLY A 927 19.52 -21.06 10.45
C GLY A 927 20.88 -20.48 10.86
N LYS A 928 21.45 -19.58 10.04
CA LYS A 928 22.72 -18.90 10.35
C LYS A 928 22.65 -18.05 11.61
N TYR A 929 21.59 -17.26 11.80
CA TYR A 929 21.41 -16.40 12.97
C TYR A 929 20.92 -17.18 14.19
N LEU A 930 20.03 -18.16 13.98
CA LEU A 930 19.46 -18.99 15.03
C LEU A 930 20.51 -19.83 15.77
N LYS A 931 21.62 -20.17 15.10
CA LYS A 931 22.74 -20.92 15.68
C LYS A 931 23.31 -20.31 16.97
N ASN A 932 23.20 -19.00 17.16
CA ASN A 932 23.71 -18.35 18.37
C ASN A 932 22.72 -18.38 19.56
N TYR A 933 21.49 -18.85 19.32
CA TYR A 933 20.37 -18.85 20.26
C TYR A 933 19.95 -20.25 20.73
N ILE A 934 20.42 -21.30 20.04
CA ILE A 934 20.25 -22.74 20.35
C ILE A 934 21.62 -23.32 20.65
#